data_AF-A0A836Z1U0-F1
#
_entry.id   AF-A0A836Z1U0-F1
#
_cell.length_a   1.000
_cell.length_b   1.000
_cell.length_c   1.000
_cell.angle_alpha   90.00
_cell.angle_beta   90.00
_cell.angle_gamma   90.00
#
_symmetry.space_group_name_H-M   'P 1'
#
loop_
_entity.id
_entity.type
_entity.pdbx_description
1 polymer ?
#
loop_
_entity_poly.entity_id
_entity_poly.type
_entity_poly.pdbx_seq_one_letter_code
_entity_poly.pdbx_strand_id
1 'polypeptide(L)'
;MELTQNNLQARENVITRTTKDGIQIELLKDSKFDSVTTGNTTLNTNGLTIKEGPSITKEGINAGGKQITNVADGVNAKDAVNKGQLDDLAAKQNATDDAAVKYDDAKTKDKVTLKGKDGTVLDNVKAGNISSTSKEAVNGSQIHNISNSIKNSIGGNTVVNPDGSLTTNNIGGTGKNNINDAIKSVDDKVTNGIKDVENKGLNFAANSGADVHRKLGDKLNIVGGADASTPASKTTGENVITRTTQDGIQIELLKDSKFDSVTTGNTTLNNNGLTIKDGPSITKEGINAGGKQITNVADGVNAKDAVNKGQLDDLAAKQNATDDAAVKYDDAKTKDKVTLKGKDGTVLDNVKAGNISATSKEAVNGSQIHNISNSIKNSIGGNTVVNPDGSLTTNNIGGTGKNNINDAISEVKNTATKAKTTVTEGDNIVVKQSVNKDGSTNYEVATKKDLTLDSVTTGDSILTNNGLTIKDGPSMTKDGINAGGKKITDVANGVIAQNSKDAVNGGQVHNISTSIKNSIGGNTVVNPDGSLTTSNIGGTGKNNINDAIKSVDDKVTNGVNDLTQKGLNFGANDQKATQGKAVHRKLGDTINIVGGANPETAEDKTSGENIITRTTQDGIKIEMLKDVKFDSVNVGGHVLNQQGLIIKGGPSITVNGINAGGKQITNVADGVNAKDAVNKGQLDKQINEVKDQIGKDIGKLSDHAVQYDKDKNGNVDKNSVTLGGGDKGTNLKNVADGKVAEGSKDAVNGGQLWNVQNQVDKNSNDIKNIQNNIDNISNGKAGLVQQQKPNGEITVGKDTGGTSVNMAGKDGDRVVQGVKDGEIKAGSNQAVNGGQIHNISNSIKNSIGGNTTVNSDGSITTKNIGGTGKDNINDAIGTLNQSNQELGNKITNLGDQLQQVFYDTNKRIDDVEKKANAGIAAAMALENAPFVAGKYTYAVGAAYHGGENAVGVTLRKTSDNGRWSITGGVAAASQGEPSVRIGISGVIN
;
A
#
# COMPACT_ATOMS: atom_id res chain seq x y z
N MET A 1 -2.36 -55.63 -94.07
CA MET A 1 -3.27 -56.68 -94.55
C MET A 1 -4.67 -56.22 -94.17
N GLU A 2 -5.64 -56.36 -95.07
CA GLU A 2 -7.06 -55.99 -94.89
C GLU A 2 -7.43 -54.51 -94.69
N LEU A 3 -8.55 -54.15 -95.33
CA LEU A 3 -9.34 -52.97 -95.04
C LEU A 3 -9.93 -53.10 -93.61
N THR A 4 -9.91 -52.01 -92.85
CA THR A 4 -10.98 -51.73 -91.89
C THR A 4 -11.27 -50.24 -91.84
N GLN A 5 -12.34 -49.89 -92.54
CA GLN A 5 -13.29 -48.84 -92.17
C GLN A 5 -13.53 -48.81 -90.66
N ASN A 6 -13.35 -47.66 -89.99
CA ASN A 6 -14.47 -46.75 -89.67
C ASN A 6 -14.11 -45.64 -88.66
N ASN A 7 -14.55 -44.42 -89.05
CA ASN A 7 -15.04 -43.29 -88.25
C ASN A 7 -14.14 -42.60 -87.22
N LEU A 8 -13.72 -41.36 -87.51
CA LEU A 8 -13.91 -40.27 -86.55
C LEU A 8 -14.31 -38.96 -87.24
N GLN A 9 -15.37 -38.39 -86.67
CA GLN A 9 -16.17 -37.29 -87.16
C GLN A 9 -15.34 -35.99 -87.31
N ALA A 10 -15.34 -35.47 -88.53
CA ALA A 10 -15.54 -34.07 -88.95
C ALA A 10 -15.15 -32.91 -87.99
N ARG A 11 -14.50 -31.86 -88.54
CA ARG A 11 -15.25 -30.78 -89.22
C ARG A 11 -14.41 -29.69 -89.89
N GLU A 12 -13.12 -29.45 -89.59
CA GLU A 12 -12.58 -28.10 -89.92
C GLU A 12 -11.30 -27.96 -90.77
N ASN A 13 -10.42 -28.96 -90.92
CA ASN A 13 -9.17 -28.76 -91.68
C ASN A 13 -9.05 -29.49 -93.00
N VAL A 14 -9.96 -30.40 -93.27
CA VAL A 14 -9.85 -31.31 -94.41
C VAL A 14 -10.94 -30.93 -95.39
N ILE A 15 -10.56 -30.45 -96.58
CA ILE A 15 -11.45 -30.36 -97.72
C ILE A 15 -11.33 -31.68 -98.49
N THR A 16 -12.45 -32.35 -98.69
CA THR A 16 -12.53 -33.50 -99.58
C THR A 16 -13.34 -33.14 -100.79
N ARG A 17 -12.84 -33.48 -101.97
CA ARG A 17 -13.56 -33.30 -103.22
C ARG A 17 -13.45 -34.54 -104.08
N THR A 18 -14.59 -35.03 -104.57
CA THR A 18 -14.70 -36.22 -105.41
C THR A 18 -14.55 -35.87 -106.88
N THR A 19 -13.52 -36.42 -107.51
CA THR A 19 -13.26 -36.36 -108.95
C THR A 19 -13.81 -37.63 -109.64
N LYS A 20 -14.13 -37.58 -110.96
CA LYS A 20 -14.67 -38.68 -111.83
C LYS A 20 -13.56 -39.68 -112.24
N ASP A 21 -12.85 -40.43 -111.39
CA ASP A 21 -13.35 -41.34 -110.33
C ASP A 21 -12.68 -41.22 -108.92
N GLY A 22 -11.81 -40.22 -108.63
CA GLY A 22 -11.05 -40.13 -107.37
C GLY A 22 -11.46 -39.06 -106.34
N ILE A 23 -11.81 -39.47 -105.11
CA ILE A 23 -11.88 -38.58 -103.95
C ILE A 23 -10.48 -37.96 -103.67
N GLN A 24 -10.27 -36.68 -104.03
CA GLN A 24 -9.09 -35.84 -103.72
C GLN A 24 -9.30 -35.21 -102.34
N ILE A 25 -8.36 -35.46 -101.45
CA ILE A 25 -8.34 -34.91 -100.10
C ILE A 25 -7.26 -33.85 -100.09
N GLU A 26 -7.65 -32.61 -99.84
CA GLU A 26 -6.72 -31.50 -99.63
C GLU A 26 -6.93 -30.98 -98.21
N LEU A 27 -5.86 -30.92 -97.44
CA LEU A 27 -5.84 -30.12 -96.22
C LEU A 27 -5.96 -28.65 -96.61
N LEU A 28 -6.73 -27.91 -95.81
CA LEU A 28 -6.85 -26.48 -95.98
C LEU A 28 -5.46 -25.86 -95.92
N LYS A 29 -5.27 -24.94 -96.87
CA LYS A 29 -4.09 -24.08 -96.92
C LYS A 29 -3.82 -23.43 -95.55
N ASP A 30 -4.89 -23.16 -94.80
CA ASP A 30 -4.87 -22.71 -93.40
C ASP A 30 -5.60 -23.68 -92.46
N SER A 31 -5.00 -24.84 -92.20
CA SER A 31 -5.53 -25.80 -91.22
C SER A 31 -5.36 -25.30 -89.78
N LYS A 32 -6.43 -25.24 -89.00
CA LYS A 32 -6.46 -24.85 -87.58
C LYS A 32 -6.32 -26.06 -86.66
N PHE A 33 -5.19 -26.19 -85.96
CA PHE A 33 -4.98 -27.25 -84.98
C PHE A 33 -5.00 -26.69 -83.56
N ASP A 34 -5.76 -27.33 -82.66
CA ASP A 34 -5.75 -26.98 -81.22
C ASP A 34 -4.40 -27.28 -80.56
N SER A 35 -3.74 -28.35 -81.03
CA SER A 35 -2.34 -28.59 -80.74
C SER A 35 -1.68 -29.35 -81.89
N VAL A 36 -0.39 -29.06 -82.09
CA VAL A 36 0.50 -29.86 -82.93
C VAL A 36 1.57 -30.42 -82.01
N THR A 37 1.57 -31.74 -81.83
CA THR A 37 2.63 -32.44 -81.09
C THR A 37 3.49 -33.22 -82.08
N THR A 38 4.77 -32.90 -82.13
CA THR A 38 5.78 -33.61 -82.93
C THR A 38 6.93 -34.02 -82.00
N GLY A 39 6.93 -35.28 -81.55
CA GLY A 39 7.88 -35.77 -80.55
C GLY A 39 7.68 -35.12 -79.18
N ASN A 40 8.76 -34.62 -78.57
CA ASN A 40 8.75 -33.97 -77.24
C ASN A 40 8.36 -32.47 -77.29
N THR A 41 7.96 -31.99 -78.46
CA THR A 41 7.56 -30.60 -78.67
C THR A 41 6.05 -30.54 -78.84
N THR A 42 5.40 -29.75 -78.00
CA THR A 42 3.99 -29.44 -78.11
C THR A 42 3.86 -27.96 -78.45
N LEU A 43 3.28 -27.67 -79.60
CA LEU A 43 2.78 -26.34 -79.93
C LEU A 43 1.27 -26.33 -79.66
N ASN A 44 0.86 -25.57 -78.66
CA ASN A 44 -0.55 -25.40 -78.32
C ASN A 44 -0.83 -23.93 -78.02
N THR A 45 -2.04 -23.64 -77.56
CA THR A 45 -2.45 -22.27 -77.21
C THR A 45 -1.58 -21.62 -76.14
N ASN A 46 -0.84 -22.37 -75.31
CA ASN A 46 0.09 -21.82 -74.32
C ASN A 46 1.50 -21.53 -74.86
N GLY A 47 1.77 -21.92 -76.11
CA GLY A 47 3.03 -21.65 -76.81
C GLY A 47 3.76 -22.93 -77.23
N LEU A 48 5.05 -22.78 -77.52
CA LEU A 48 5.96 -23.87 -77.87
C LEU A 48 6.60 -24.41 -76.59
N THR A 49 6.21 -25.62 -76.20
CA THR A 49 6.78 -26.30 -75.02
C THR A 49 7.64 -27.47 -75.49
N ILE A 50 8.92 -27.47 -75.13
CA ILE A 50 9.81 -28.62 -75.30
C ILE A 50 10.00 -29.25 -73.91
N LYS A 51 9.57 -30.50 -73.74
CA LYS A 51 9.71 -31.18 -72.44
C LYS A 51 11.21 -31.30 -72.09
N GLU A 52 11.59 -30.76 -70.93
CA GLU A 52 12.99 -30.65 -70.45
C GLU A 52 13.93 -29.79 -71.32
N GLY A 53 13.38 -29.01 -72.26
CA GLY A 53 14.11 -28.08 -73.10
C GLY A 53 13.65 -26.64 -72.92
N PRO A 54 14.22 -25.70 -73.70
CA PRO A 54 13.75 -24.33 -73.74
C PRO A 54 12.28 -24.30 -74.16
N SER A 55 11.47 -23.53 -73.43
CA SER A 55 10.07 -23.32 -73.79
C SER A 55 9.80 -21.83 -73.99
N ILE A 56 8.97 -21.54 -74.99
CA ILE A 56 8.43 -20.22 -75.26
C ILE A 56 6.94 -20.32 -74.99
N THR A 57 6.55 -19.85 -73.81
CA THR A 57 5.15 -19.87 -73.40
C THR A 57 4.66 -18.44 -73.19
N LYS A 58 3.37 -18.29 -72.89
CA LYS A 58 2.80 -17.00 -72.50
C LYS A 58 3.47 -16.39 -71.25
N GLU A 59 4.13 -17.21 -70.43
CA GLU A 59 4.90 -16.73 -69.27
C GLU A 59 6.31 -16.23 -69.63
N GLY A 60 6.69 -16.29 -70.92
CA GLY A 60 7.96 -15.81 -71.44
C GLY A 60 8.89 -16.94 -71.89
N ILE A 61 10.18 -16.62 -71.97
CA ILE A 61 11.24 -17.56 -72.35
C ILE A 61 11.78 -18.21 -71.09
N ASN A 62 11.56 -19.52 -70.91
CA ASN A 62 12.26 -20.31 -69.91
C ASN A 62 13.36 -21.11 -70.61
N ALA A 63 14.62 -20.79 -70.32
CA ALA A 63 15.76 -21.46 -70.93
C ALA A 63 16.04 -22.88 -70.38
N GLY A 64 15.28 -23.35 -69.38
CA GLY A 64 15.45 -24.70 -68.81
C GLY A 64 16.82 -24.91 -68.15
N GLY A 65 17.39 -23.87 -67.53
CA GLY A 65 18.72 -23.88 -66.94
C GLY A 65 19.87 -23.86 -67.95
N LYS A 66 19.60 -23.63 -69.25
CA LYS A 66 20.61 -23.44 -70.29
C LYS A 66 20.92 -21.96 -70.48
N GLN A 67 22.12 -21.67 -71.00
CA GLN A 67 22.53 -20.30 -71.33
C GLN A 67 21.75 -19.80 -72.55
N ILE A 68 21.28 -18.55 -72.51
CA ILE A 68 20.73 -17.86 -73.68
C ILE A 68 21.90 -17.12 -74.35
N THR A 69 22.30 -17.54 -75.54
CA THR A 69 23.38 -16.90 -76.31
C THR A 69 22.83 -15.91 -77.32
N ASN A 70 23.66 -14.94 -77.75
CA ASN A 70 23.31 -13.82 -78.66
C ASN A 70 22.29 -12.82 -78.09
N VAL A 71 22.29 -12.61 -76.78
CA VAL A 71 21.58 -11.48 -76.15
C VAL A 71 22.38 -10.20 -76.37
N ALA A 72 21.84 -9.29 -77.19
CA ALA A 72 22.42 -7.96 -77.38
C ALA A 72 22.38 -7.14 -76.09
N ASP A 73 23.21 -6.10 -75.98
CA ASP A 73 23.21 -5.18 -74.83
C ASP A 73 21.81 -4.62 -74.59
N GLY A 74 21.30 -4.77 -73.37
CA GLY A 74 20.03 -4.19 -72.97
C GLY A 74 20.13 -2.66 -72.93
N VAL A 75 19.20 -1.97 -73.61
CA VAL A 75 19.17 -0.50 -73.68
C VAL A 75 18.05 0.05 -72.78
N ASN A 76 16.93 -0.66 -72.72
CA ASN A 76 15.79 -0.31 -71.87
C ASN A 76 15.82 -1.06 -70.55
N ALA A 77 15.17 -0.50 -69.52
CA ALA A 77 15.19 -1.04 -68.15
C ALA A 77 14.65 -2.48 -68.00
N LYS A 78 13.96 -3.03 -69.01
CA LYS A 78 13.41 -4.40 -69.01
C LYS A 78 14.11 -5.35 -69.98
N ASP A 79 15.10 -4.86 -70.72
CA ASP A 79 15.90 -5.72 -71.59
C ASP A 79 16.77 -6.64 -70.73
N ALA A 80 16.99 -7.87 -71.18
CA ALA A 80 17.93 -8.76 -70.53
C ALA A 80 19.35 -8.21 -70.73
N VAL A 81 20.07 -7.97 -69.64
CA VAL A 81 21.47 -7.55 -69.70
C VAL A 81 22.37 -8.77 -69.93
N ASN A 82 23.37 -8.61 -70.79
CA ASN A 82 24.37 -9.65 -70.99
C ASN A 82 25.52 -9.51 -69.99
N LYS A 83 26.40 -10.53 -69.95
CA LYS A 83 27.53 -10.56 -69.02
C LYS A 83 28.52 -9.40 -69.24
N GLY A 84 28.66 -8.90 -70.47
CA GLY A 84 29.57 -7.79 -70.79
C GLY A 84 29.18 -6.50 -70.07
N GLN A 85 27.89 -6.15 -70.08
CA GLN A 85 27.39 -4.97 -69.35
C GLN A 85 27.59 -5.09 -67.83
N LEU A 86 27.52 -6.31 -67.28
CA LEU A 86 27.75 -6.56 -65.86
C LEU A 86 29.26 -6.54 -65.50
N ASP A 87 30.11 -7.05 -66.37
CA ASP A 87 31.57 -7.02 -66.20
C ASP A 87 32.10 -5.56 -66.27
N ASP A 88 31.56 -4.73 -67.17
CA ASP A 88 31.91 -3.31 -67.28
C ASP A 88 31.54 -2.50 -66.02
N LEU A 89 30.38 -2.81 -65.41
CA LEU A 89 29.99 -2.22 -64.13
C LEU A 89 30.94 -2.64 -63.01
N ALA A 90 31.33 -3.91 -62.95
CA ALA A 90 32.30 -4.42 -61.97
C ALA A 90 33.70 -3.81 -62.16
N ALA A 91 34.13 -3.59 -63.41
CA ALA A 91 35.41 -2.94 -63.70
C ALA A 91 35.45 -1.48 -63.23
N LYS A 92 34.37 -0.72 -63.41
CA LYS A 92 34.26 0.66 -62.91
C LYS A 92 34.25 0.74 -61.38
N GLN A 93 33.62 -0.24 -60.71
CA GLN A 93 33.65 -0.38 -59.25
C GLN A 93 35.09 -0.59 -58.75
N ASN A 94 35.82 -1.56 -59.33
CA ASN A 94 37.20 -1.87 -58.95
C ASN A 94 38.17 -0.70 -59.18
N ALA A 95 38.02 0.03 -60.30
CA ALA A 95 38.85 1.20 -60.58
C ALA A 95 38.69 2.32 -59.55
N THR A 96 37.47 2.49 -59.01
CA THR A 96 37.22 3.46 -57.92
C THR A 96 37.81 2.96 -56.60
N ASP A 97 37.75 1.65 -56.37
CA ASP A 97 38.29 0.99 -55.19
C ASP A 97 39.82 1.03 -55.12
N ASP A 98 40.52 0.97 -56.26
CA ASP A 98 41.99 1.03 -56.32
C ASP A 98 42.52 2.46 -56.10
N ALA A 99 41.73 3.49 -56.39
CA ALA A 99 42.09 4.89 -56.20
C ALA A 99 41.82 5.43 -54.78
N ALA A 100 41.06 4.70 -53.96
CA ALA A 100 40.68 5.13 -52.62
C ALA A 100 41.73 4.77 -51.54
N VAL A 101 41.96 5.67 -50.59
CA VAL A 101 42.79 5.37 -49.41
C VAL A 101 41.99 4.50 -48.43
N LYS A 102 42.52 3.32 -48.12
CA LYS A 102 41.87 2.31 -47.29
C LYS A 102 42.74 1.94 -46.10
N TYR A 103 42.09 1.52 -45.02
CA TYR A 103 42.80 0.81 -43.96
C TYR A 103 43.35 -0.50 -44.51
N ASP A 104 44.55 -0.87 -44.05
CA ASP A 104 45.19 -2.12 -44.47
C ASP A 104 44.38 -3.34 -44.00
N ASP A 105 43.76 -3.23 -42.83
CA ASP A 105 42.80 -4.19 -42.30
C ASP A 105 41.50 -3.47 -41.90
N ALA A 106 40.40 -3.90 -42.51
CA ALA A 106 39.08 -3.33 -42.30
C ALA A 106 38.51 -3.54 -40.88
N LYS A 107 39.03 -4.51 -40.11
CA LYS A 107 38.58 -4.82 -38.74
C LYS A 107 39.31 -4.00 -37.69
N THR A 108 40.63 -3.92 -37.76
CA THR A 108 41.44 -3.22 -36.74
C THR A 108 41.51 -1.72 -36.99
N LYS A 109 41.45 -1.30 -38.26
CA LYS A 109 41.51 0.10 -38.73
C LYS A 109 42.64 0.89 -38.09
N ASP A 110 43.74 0.22 -37.81
CA ASP A 110 44.84 0.76 -37.04
C ASP A 110 46.02 1.22 -37.87
N LYS A 111 46.04 0.83 -39.15
CA LYS A 111 47.10 1.16 -40.11
C LYS A 111 46.51 1.48 -41.48
N VAL A 112 47.07 2.48 -42.12
CA VAL A 112 46.85 2.84 -43.53
C VAL A 112 48.23 2.88 -44.18
N THR A 113 48.49 2.02 -45.15
CA THR A 113 49.72 2.02 -45.94
C THR A 113 49.51 2.80 -47.23
N LEU A 114 50.29 3.87 -47.42
CA LEU A 114 50.30 4.64 -48.67
C LEU A 114 51.34 4.03 -49.61
N LYS A 115 50.88 3.38 -50.68
CA LYS A 115 51.70 2.49 -51.54
C LYS A 115 52.58 3.22 -52.58
N GLY A 116 52.99 4.46 -52.32
CA GLY A 116 53.95 5.17 -53.19
C GLY A 116 55.30 4.44 -53.26
N LYS A 117 55.91 4.36 -54.45
CA LYS A 117 57.16 3.62 -54.71
C LYS A 117 58.32 4.01 -53.78
N ASP A 118 58.41 5.29 -53.40
CA ASP A 118 59.42 5.86 -52.50
C ASP A 118 58.76 6.47 -51.24
N GLY A 119 57.56 5.98 -50.91
CA GLY A 119 56.62 6.58 -49.97
C GLY A 119 55.84 7.74 -50.58
N THR A 120 54.81 8.21 -49.88
CA THR A 120 53.94 9.31 -50.33
C THR A 120 54.17 10.54 -49.47
N VAL A 121 54.42 11.69 -50.10
CA VAL A 121 54.41 12.99 -49.43
C VAL A 121 52.96 13.35 -49.13
N LEU A 122 52.63 13.56 -47.85
CA LEU A 122 51.35 14.16 -47.47
C LEU A 122 51.54 15.67 -47.40
N ASP A 123 50.99 16.40 -48.37
CA ASP A 123 51.01 17.85 -48.35
C ASP A 123 49.84 18.43 -47.55
N ASN A 124 49.90 19.72 -47.26
CA ASN A 124 48.90 20.47 -46.51
C ASN A 124 48.58 19.93 -45.09
N VAL A 125 49.54 19.25 -44.43
CA VAL A 125 49.43 18.89 -43.01
C VAL A 125 49.53 20.15 -42.16
N LYS A 126 48.41 20.52 -41.53
CA LYS A 126 48.36 21.60 -40.54
C LYS A 126 49.32 21.27 -39.40
N ALA A 127 49.97 22.29 -38.83
CA ALA A 127 50.86 22.11 -37.69
C ALA A 127 50.12 21.38 -36.56
N GLY A 128 50.53 20.15 -36.27
CA GLY A 128 49.91 19.34 -35.23
C GLY A 128 50.19 19.92 -33.85
N ASN A 129 49.29 19.73 -32.91
CA ASN A 129 49.51 20.12 -31.54
C ASN A 129 50.71 19.37 -30.94
N ILE A 130 51.64 20.10 -30.32
CA ILE A 130 52.82 19.53 -29.66
C ILE A 130 52.49 19.34 -28.18
N SER A 131 52.00 18.15 -27.82
CA SER A 131 51.72 17.77 -26.43
C SER A 131 52.04 16.29 -26.19
N SER A 132 52.25 15.91 -24.93
CA SER A 132 52.68 14.55 -24.53
C SER A 132 51.67 13.43 -24.86
N THR A 133 50.42 13.79 -25.13
CA THR A 133 49.37 12.85 -25.54
C THR A 133 48.93 13.06 -26.98
N SER A 134 49.56 14.00 -27.69
CA SER A 134 49.24 14.27 -29.07
C SER A 134 49.55 13.05 -29.91
N LYS A 135 48.58 12.66 -30.73
CA LYS A 135 48.74 11.67 -31.79
C LYS A 135 48.63 12.32 -33.17
N GLU A 136 48.69 13.65 -33.20
CA GLU A 136 48.63 14.44 -34.42
C GLU A 136 49.98 14.38 -35.15
N ALA A 137 49.94 14.49 -36.48
CA ALA A 137 51.16 14.58 -37.27
C ALA A 137 51.81 15.96 -37.12
N VAL A 138 53.13 15.98 -36.88
CA VAL A 138 53.92 17.23 -36.87
C VAL A 138 54.56 17.45 -38.24
N ASN A 139 54.72 18.71 -38.65
CA ASN A 139 55.34 19.06 -39.93
C ASN A 139 56.77 19.63 -39.77
N GLY A 140 57.52 19.70 -40.87
CA GLY A 140 58.93 20.11 -40.87
C GLY A 140 59.20 21.51 -40.28
N SER A 141 58.24 22.43 -40.39
CA SER A 141 58.39 23.78 -39.84
C SER A 141 58.43 23.83 -38.31
N GLN A 142 57.70 22.92 -37.66
CA GLN A 142 57.65 22.82 -36.20
C GLN A 142 58.98 22.33 -35.62
N ILE A 143 59.64 21.41 -36.31
CA ILE A 143 60.94 20.84 -35.90
C ILE A 143 62.08 21.86 -36.07
N HIS A 144 62.13 22.59 -37.19
CA HIS A 144 63.20 23.57 -37.43
C HIS A 144 63.20 24.71 -36.38
N ASN A 145 62.02 25.18 -35.98
CA ASN A 145 61.89 26.20 -34.93
C ASN A 145 62.44 25.72 -33.58
N ILE A 146 62.23 24.43 -33.26
CA ILE A 146 62.78 23.82 -32.04
C ILE A 146 64.32 23.73 -32.11
N SER A 147 64.90 23.26 -33.23
CA SER A 147 66.36 23.17 -33.38
C SER A 147 67.07 24.53 -33.28
N ASN A 148 66.50 25.59 -33.86
CA ASN A 148 67.05 26.96 -33.72
C ASN A 148 66.96 27.48 -32.28
N SER A 149 65.86 27.19 -31.58
CA SER A 149 65.70 27.56 -30.17
C SER A 149 66.75 26.88 -29.29
N ILE A 150 67.10 25.63 -29.57
CA ILE A 150 68.14 24.87 -28.86
C ILE A 150 69.54 25.46 -29.12
N LYS A 151 69.89 25.78 -30.38
CA LYS A 151 71.15 26.45 -30.73
C LYS A 151 71.38 27.71 -29.88
N ASN A 152 70.38 28.59 -29.82
CA ASN A 152 70.50 29.84 -29.06
C ASN A 152 70.61 29.61 -27.55
N SER A 153 70.03 28.54 -27.04
CA SER A 153 70.07 28.19 -25.62
C SER A 153 71.42 27.62 -25.16
N ILE A 154 72.17 26.94 -26.04
CA ILE A 154 73.51 26.41 -25.73
C ILE A 154 74.57 27.52 -25.77
N GLY A 155 74.44 28.50 -26.68
CA GLY A 155 75.38 29.61 -26.85
C GLY A 155 76.70 29.22 -27.53
N GLY A 156 77.72 30.07 -27.43
CA GLY A 156 79.01 29.88 -28.10
C GLY A 156 78.91 29.87 -29.63
N ASN A 157 79.73 29.03 -30.29
CA ASN A 157 79.78 28.94 -31.77
C ASN A 157 78.87 27.81 -32.34
N THR A 158 77.63 27.69 -31.87
CA THR A 158 76.71 26.56 -32.22
C THR A 158 75.95 26.77 -33.55
N VAL A 159 75.72 25.72 -34.37
CA VAL A 159 75.07 25.78 -35.72
C VAL A 159 74.02 24.68 -35.95
N VAL A 160 72.93 24.96 -36.71
CA VAL A 160 71.88 23.99 -37.17
C VAL A 160 72.13 23.61 -38.64
N ASN A 161 72.16 22.31 -38.96
CA ASN A 161 72.39 21.78 -40.32
C ASN A 161 71.07 21.51 -41.08
N PRO A 162 71.09 21.37 -42.44
CA PRO A 162 69.89 21.16 -43.26
C PRO A 162 69.06 19.91 -42.96
N ASP A 163 69.68 18.89 -42.36
CA ASP A 163 69.02 17.66 -41.89
C ASP A 163 68.42 17.78 -40.47
N GLY A 164 68.59 18.95 -39.83
CA GLY A 164 68.12 19.25 -38.48
C GLY A 164 69.16 19.04 -37.36
N SER A 165 70.37 18.55 -37.64
CA SER A 165 71.42 18.27 -36.64
C SER A 165 72.17 19.52 -36.10
N LEU A 166 72.95 19.39 -35.00
CA LEU A 166 73.66 20.48 -34.29
C LEU A 166 75.18 20.24 -34.13
N THR A 167 76.00 21.30 -34.21
CA THR A 167 77.47 21.29 -33.96
C THR A 167 77.90 22.42 -32.99
N THR A 168 78.79 22.15 -31.99
CA THR A 168 79.16 23.07 -30.86
C THR A 168 80.69 23.25 -30.62
N ASN A 169 81.16 24.44 -30.19
CA ASN A 169 82.58 24.73 -29.82
C ASN A 169 82.73 25.92 -28.81
N ASN A 170 83.77 25.86 -27.94
CA ASN A 170 84.22 26.87 -26.95
C ASN A 170 83.13 27.46 -26.04
N ILE A 171 82.44 26.60 -25.29
CA ILE A 171 81.33 27.02 -24.42
C ILE A 171 81.87 27.82 -23.22
N GLY A 172 81.37 29.05 -23.04
CA GLY A 172 81.67 29.92 -21.88
C GLY A 172 83.13 30.38 -21.73
N GLY A 173 83.96 30.33 -22.78
CA GLY A 173 85.38 30.69 -22.71
C GLY A 173 86.26 29.65 -22.00
N THR A 174 85.73 28.46 -21.74
CA THR A 174 86.43 27.35 -21.06
C THR A 174 87.35 26.54 -21.99
N GLY A 175 87.26 26.75 -23.30
CA GLY A 175 87.97 25.94 -24.31
C GLY A 175 87.38 24.55 -24.54
N LYS A 176 86.12 24.29 -24.14
CA LYS A 176 85.46 22.96 -24.23
C LYS A 176 84.32 22.93 -25.26
N ASN A 177 84.09 21.77 -25.87
CA ASN A 177 83.16 21.60 -27.01
C ASN A 177 81.79 21.00 -26.64
N ASN A 178 81.59 20.64 -25.37
CA ASN A 178 80.34 20.18 -24.79
C ASN A 178 80.10 20.83 -23.42
N ILE A 179 78.86 20.81 -22.93
CA ILE A 179 78.46 21.52 -21.70
C ILE A 179 79.04 20.84 -20.45
N ASN A 180 79.09 19.51 -20.42
CA ASN A 180 79.64 18.73 -19.32
C ASN A 180 81.06 19.18 -18.93
N ASP A 181 81.99 19.20 -19.89
CA ASP A 181 83.40 19.44 -19.61
C ASP A 181 83.68 20.89 -19.23
N ALA A 182 82.88 21.83 -19.74
CA ALA A 182 82.96 23.25 -19.39
C ALA A 182 82.63 23.48 -17.91
N ILE A 183 81.52 22.90 -17.44
CA ILE A 183 81.07 23.04 -16.05
C ILE A 183 82.06 22.40 -15.07
N LYS A 184 82.61 21.22 -15.38
CA LYS A 184 83.59 20.53 -14.51
C LYS A 184 84.83 21.40 -14.22
N SER A 185 85.35 22.07 -15.24
CA SER A 185 86.55 22.92 -15.13
C SER A 185 86.37 24.06 -14.13
N VAL A 186 85.17 24.64 -14.06
CA VAL A 186 84.85 25.72 -13.11
C VAL A 186 84.67 25.15 -11.70
N ASP A 187 83.97 24.03 -11.56
CA ASP A 187 83.72 23.36 -10.27
C ASP A 187 85.00 23.00 -9.50
N ASP A 188 86.01 22.48 -10.20
CA ASP A 188 87.30 22.10 -9.61
C ASP A 188 88.07 23.33 -9.05
N LYS A 189 88.02 24.47 -9.75
CA LYS A 189 88.70 25.72 -9.32
C LYS A 189 88.07 26.30 -8.05
N VAL A 190 86.73 26.31 -7.98
CA VAL A 190 85.98 26.83 -6.83
C VAL A 190 86.25 25.99 -5.58
N THR A 191 86.20 24.66 -5.71
CA THR A 191 86.36 23.73 -4.58
C THR A 191 87.72 23.89 -3.88
N ASN A 192 88.79 24.10 -4.63
CA ASN A 192 90.14 24.23 -4.05
C ASN A 192 90.36 25.58 -3.37
N GLY A 193 89.85 26.68 -3.93
CA GLY A 193 90.01 28.02 -3.33
C GLY A 193 89.39 28.17 -1.94
N ILE A 194 88.27 27.50 -1.67
CA ILE A 194 87.58 27.55 -0.36
C ILE A 194 88.42 26.88 0.75
N LYS A 195 89.07 25.74 0.45
CA LYS A 195 89.84 24.96 1.46
C LYS A 195 91.08 25.69 1.98
N ASP A 196 91.72 26.51 1.14
CA ASP A 196 92.95 27.22 1.52
C ASP A 196 92.70 28.33 2.55
N VAL A 197 91.53 28.99 2.51
CA VAL A 197 91.21 30.08 3.44
C VAL A 197 90.77 29.57 4.81
N GLU A 198 90.03 28.46 4.86
CA GLU A 198 89.56 27.83 6.11
C GLU A 198 90.72 27.44 7.05
N ASN A 199 91.87 27.03 6.50
CA ASN A 199 93.00 26.52 7.30
C ASN A 199 93.90 27.60 7.95
N LYS A 200 93.79 28.90 7.62
CA LYS A 200 94.73 29.94 8.10
C LYS A 200 94.44 30.59 9.49
N GLY A 201 93.19 30.71 9.97
CA GLY A 201 92.81 31.06 11.38
C GLY A 201 93.20 32.45 11.99
N LEU A 202 93.06 32.64 13.33
CA LEU A 202 93.34 33.85 14.18
C LEU A 202 93.84 33.55 15.65
N ASN A 203 94.40 34.54 16.41
CA ASN A 203 95.01 34.44 17.78
C ASN A 203 94.45 35.44 18.86
N PHE A 204 94.41 35.13 20.20
CA PHE A 204 93.82 35.95 21.32
C PHE A 204 94.58 35.95 22.71
N ALA A 205 94.54 37.03 23.55
CA ALA A 205 95.28 37.23 24.86
C ALA A 205 94.48 37.93 26.03
N ALA A 206 94.87 37.85 27.34
CA ALA A 206 94.18 38.49 28.52
C ALA A 206 95.07 38.91 29.75
N ASN A 207 94.46 39.29 30.91
CA ASN A 207 95.12 39.86 32.10
C ASN A 207 96.09 38.93 32.88
N SER A 208 96.02 37.60 32.70
CA SER A 208 97.06 36.66 33.18
C SER A 208 96.96 35.28 32.46
N GLY A 209 97.92 34.89 31.60
CA GLY A 209 97.95 33.60 30.86
C GLY A 209 98.69 33.67 29.50
N ALA A 210 98.67 32.61 28.66
CA ALA A 210 99.28 32.54 27.31
C ALA A 210 98.26 32.69 26.15
N ASP A 211 98.73 33.09 24.95
CA ASP A 211 97.89 33.32 23.75
C ASP A 211 97.23 32.03 23.20
N VAL A 212 96.06 32.17 22.55
CA VAL A 212 95.24 31.04 22.03
C VAL A 212 94.93 31.20 20.53
N HIS A 213 95.21 30.18 19.69
CA HIS A 213 94.91 30.11 18.24
C HIS A 213 93.62 29.36 17.90
N ARG A 214 92.86 29.80 16.90
CA ARG A 214 91.58 29.21 16.43
C ARG A 214 91.41 29.32 14.90
N LYS A 215 91.01 28.24 14.21
CA LYS A 215 90.62 28.27 12.78
C LYS A 215 89.25 28.96 12.62
N LEU A 216 88.89 29.39 11.41
CA LEU A 216 87.55 29.96 11.16
C LEU A 216 86.47 28.91 11.44
N GLY A 217 85.48 29.27 12.26
CA GLY A 217 84.49 28.34 12.79
C GLY A 217 84.83 27.71 14.16
N ASP A 218 86.08 27.78 14.63
CA ASP A 218 86.43 27.25 15.96
C ASP A 218 85.92 28.15 17.10
N LYS A 219 85.60 27.55 18.25
CA LYS A 219 85.02 28.23 19.44
C LYS A 219 86.11 28.74 20.41
N LEU A 220 85.96 29.98 20.89
CA LEU A 220 86.68 30.58 22.01
C LEU A 220 85.71 30.83 23.17
N ASN A 221 85.91 30.30 24.39
CA ASN A 221 84.96 30.51 25.49
C ASN A 221 85.30 31.71 26.40
N ILE A 222 84.29 32.35 26.99
CA ILE A 222 84.35 33.45 27.96
C ILE A 222 83.37 33.14 29.10
N VAL A 223 83.84 32.42 30.11
CA VAL A 223 83.08 31.71 31.12
C VAL A 223 82.80 32.47 32.44
N GLY A 224 81.56 32.90 32.71
CA GLY A 224 81.14 33.29 34.07
C GLY A 224 80.94 32.09 35.03
N GLY A 225 81.57 32.05 36.21
CA GLY A 225 81.41 30.98 37.22
C GLY A 225 82.24 29.72 36.92
N ALA A 226 82.51 28.86 37.91
CA ALA A 226 83.28 27.62 37.73
C ALA A 226 82.46 26.50 37.05
N ASP A 227 83.16 25.58 36.39
CA ASP A 227 82.61 24.25 36.06
C ASP A 227 82.24 23.51 37.36
N ALA A 228 81.24 22.62 37.28
CA ALA A 228 80.64 21.90 38.41
C ALA A 228 81.62 21.02 39.23
N SER A 229 82.88 20.91 38.76
CA SER A 229 83.97 20.15 39.37
C SER A 229 84.82 20.93 40.38
N THR A 230 84.57 22.22 40.65
CA THR A 230 85.37 23.06 41.57
C THR A 230 84.69 23.26 42.95
N PRO A 231 85.35 23.00 44.12
CA PRO A 231 84.69 23.05 45.45
C PRO A 231 84.15 24.42 45.89
N ALA A 232 82.88 24.44 46.32
CA ALA A 232 81.96 25.58 46.40
C ALA A 232 81.94 26.43 47.70
N SER A 233 83.08 26.70 48.34
CA SER A 233 83.01 27.20 49.74
C SER A 233 82.98 28.71 49.98
N LYS A 234 83.31 29.62 49.02
CA LYS A 234 83.31 31.08 49.31
C LYS A 234 82.88 32.03 48.17
N THR A 235 82.57 31.53 46.98
CA THR A 235 81.96 32.32 45.89
C THR A 235 80.86 31.49 45.25
N THR A 236 79.72 32.11 44.92
CA THR A 236 78.68 31.49 44.10
C THR A 236 78.85 31.99 42.69
N GLY A 237 79.67 31.31 41.90
CA GLY A 237 79.74 31.53 40.46
C GLY A 237 78.38 31.36 39.74
N GLU A 238 77.31 30.94 40.44
CA GLU A 238 75.96 30.73 39.89
C GLU A 238 75.21 32.04 39.58
N ASN A 239 75.40 33.09 40.38
CA ASN A 239 74.58 34.31 40.25
C ASN A 239 75.07 35.26 39.14
N VAL A 240 76.31 35.10 38.67
CA VAL A 240 76.85 35.82 37.50
C VAL A 240 76.88 34.88 36.31
N ILE A 241 76.20 35.32 35.28
CA ILE A 241 76.10 34.63 34.01
C ILE A 241 76.71 35.52 32.95
N THR A 242 77.67 34.96 32.23
CA THR A 242 78.05 35.49 30.93
C THR A 242 77.07 34.94 29.92
N ARG A 243 76.30 35.81 29.29
CA ARG A 243 75.44 35.44 28.18
C ARG A 243 76.01 35.96 26.89
N THR A 244 75.87 35.14 25.86
CA THR A 244 76.02 35.58 24.49
C THR A 244 74.80 36.44 24.13
N THR A 245 75.01 37.71 23.81
CA THR A 245 74.00 38.61 23.24
C THR A 245 74.27 38.84 21.75
N GLN A 246 73.31 39.44 21.04
CA GLN A 246 73.44 39.72 19.60
C GLN A 246 74.62 40.65 19.29
N ASP A 247 74.91 41.58 20.21
CA ASP A 247 75.95 42.60 20.08
C ASP A 247 77.29 42.20 20.76
N GLY A 248 77.34 41.06 21.45
CA GLY A 248 78.57 40.53 22.05
C GLY A 248 78.36 39.65 23.28
N ILE A 249 79.21 39.76 24.31
CA ILE A 249 79.05 39.02 25.57
C ILE A 249 78.55 40.00 26.63
N GLN A 250 77.34 39.76 27.15
CA GLN A 250 76.78 40.52 28.26
C GLN A 250 77.02 39.79 29.57
N ILE A 251 77.46 40.55 30.57
CA ILE A 251 77.62 40.06 31.94
C ILE A 251 76.39 40.49 32.71
N GLU A 252 75.61 39.52 33.18
CA GLU A 252 74.36 39.77 33.88
C GLU A 252 74.36 39.07 35.23
N LEU A 253 73.50 39.58 36.11
CA LEU A 253 73.02 38.81 37.24
C LEU A 253 71.86 37.94 36.77
N LEU A 254 71.70 36.75 37.35
CA LEU A 254 70.51 35.93 37.10
C LEU A 254 69.23 36.73 37.41
N LYS A 255 68.26 36.72 36.49
CA LYS A 255 66.93 37.32 36.71
C LYS A 255 66.27 36.77 37.98
N ASP A 256 66.39 35.45 38.17
CA ASP A 256 66.05 34.75 39.40
C ASP A 256 67.34 34.44 40.16
N SER A 257 68.02 35.49 40.60
CA SER A 257 69.21 35.31 41.43
C SER A 257 68.83 34.44 42.63
N LYS A 258 69.55 33.33 42.77
CA LYS A 258 69.29 32.38 43.85
C LYS A 258 70.02 32.88 45.06
N PHE A 259 69.23 33.15 46.07
CA PHE A 259 69.69 33.45 47.40
C PHE A 259 69.10 32.38 48.31
N ASP A 260 69.96 31.72 49.10
CA ASP A 260 69.51 30.75 50.10
C ASP A 260 68.58 31.44 51.13
N SER A 261 68.77 32.75 51.35
CA SER A 261 67.85 33.61 52.11
C SER A 261 67.89 35.05 51.62
N VAL A 262 66.75 35.74 51.70
CA VAL A 262 66.66 37.20 51.58
C VAL A 262 66.17 37.75 52.91
N THR A 263 66.98 38.58 53.57
CA THR A 263 66.65 39.18 54.87
C THR A 263 66.42 40.67 54.73
N THR A 264 65.23 41.13 55.11
CA THR A 264 64.85 42.57 55.16
C THR A 264 64.21 42.90 56.52
N GLY A 265 65.01 43.22 57.52
CA GLY A 265 64.52 43.47 58.90
C GLY A 265 63.85 42.25 59.54
N ASN A 266 62.59 42.38 60.01
CA ASN A 266 61.80 41.32 60.69
C ASN A 266 61.13 40.30 59.75
N THR A 267 61.26 40.51 58.43
CA THR A 267 60.63 39.66 57.42
C THR A 267 61.67 38.78 56.78
N THR A 268 61.44 37.47 56.81
CA THR A 268 62.28 36.49 56.16
C THR A 268 61.51 35.82 55.05
N LEU A 269 62.09 35.83 53.85
CA LEU A 269 61.66 35.00 52.73
C LEU A 269 62.71 33.91 52.51
N ASN A 270 62.28 32.66 52.68
CA ASN A 270 63.12 31.47 52.51
C ASN A 270 62.28 30.29 52.00
N ASN A 271 62.88 29.10 52.01
CA ASN A 271 62.26 27.86 51.51
C ASN A 271 61.00 27.39 52.28
N ASN A 272 60.67 27.98 53.44
CA ASN A 272 59.45 27.68 54.21
C ASN A 272 58.29 28.65 53.91
N GLY A 273 58.54 29.71 53.13
CA GLY A 273 57.54 30.70 52.73
C GLY A 273 57.83 32.10 53.30
N LEU A 274 56.78 32.92 53.38
CA LEU A 274 56.83 34.24 54.01
C LEU A 274 56.45 34.10 55.48
N THR A 275 57.39 34.38 56.38
CA THR A 275 57.12 34.47 57.81
C THR A 275 57.27 35.90 58.28
N ILE A 276 56.20 36.43 58.87
CA ILE A 276 56.23 37.64 59.69
C ILE A 276 56.20 37.17 61.14
N LYS A 277 57.23 37.49 61.91
CA LYS A 277 57.29 37.14 63.33
C LYS A 277 56.05 37.70 64.05
N ASP A 278 55.33 36.84 64.79
CA ASP A 278 54.10 37.15 65.55
C ASP A 278 52.89 37.66 64.72
N GLY A 279 52.86 37.40 63.41
CA GLY A 279 51.80 37.85 62.49
C GLY A 279 51.23 36.75 61.58
N PRO A 280 50.39 37.12 60.59
CA PRO A 280 49.94 36.20 59.56
C PRO A 280 51.12 35.59 58.78
N SER A 281 50.93 34.38 58.28
CA SER A 281 51.96 33.67 57.52
C SER A 281 51.37 32.98 56.30
N ILE A 282 52.15 32.95 55.21
CA ILE A 282 51.97 31.97 54.12
C ILE A 282 53.15 31.02 54.18
N THR A 283 52.86 29.79 54.57
CA THR A 283 53.85 28.71 54.59
C THR A 283 53.32 27.53 53.79
N LYS A 284 54.12 26.47 53.71
CA LYS A 284 53.69 25.19 53.12
C LYS A 284 52.49 24.56 53.83
N GLU A 285 52.26 24.91 55.10
CA GLU A 285 51.11 24.46 55.90
C GLU A 285 49.81 25.22 55.56
N GLY A 286 49.86 26.19 54.64
CA GLY A 286 48.72 26.95 54.18
C GLY A 286 48.69 28.40 54.68
N ILE A 287 47.51 29.00 54.57
CA ILE A 287 47.25 30.38 54.98
C ILE A 287 46.79 30.37 56.44
N ASN A 288 47.56 31.00 57.33
CA ASN A 288 47.14 31.25 58.70
C ASN A 288 46.91 32.76 58.90
N ALA A 289 45.66 33.14 59.16
CA ALA A 289 45.28 34.53 59.41
C ALA A 289 45.71 35.07 60.79
N GLY A 290 46.38 34.26 61.63
CA GLY A 290 46.88 34.68 62.95
C GLY A 290 45.77 35.13 63.91
N GLY A 291 44.58 34.52 63.78
CA GLY A 291 43.37 34.88 64.56
C GLY A 291 42.72 36.22 64.15
N LYS A 292 43.05 36.76 62.98
CA LYS A 292 42.46 37.99 62.43
C LYS A 292 41.40 37.68 61.36
N GLN A 293 40.50 38.63 61.12
CA GLN A 293 39.49 38.52 60.05
C GLN A 293 40.14 38.49 58.67
N ILE A 294 39.50 37.78 57.74
CA ILE A 294 39.79 37.89 56.30
C ILE A 294 38.75 38.83 55.71
N THR A 295 39.18 40.01 55.28
CA THR A 295 38.28 41.09 54.84
C THR A 295 38.31 41.27 53.33
N ASN A 296 37.25 41.88 52.78
CA ASN A 296 37.10 42.20 51.35
C ASN A 296 37.08 40.96 50.43
N VAL A 297 36.32 39.93 50.82
CA VAL A 297 36.09 38.71 50.03
C VAL A 297 34.87 38.93 49.11
N ALA A 298 35.08 38.87 47.80
CA ALA A 298 34.00 38.96 46.80
C ALA A 298 33.11 37.70 46.81
N ASP A 299 31.92 37.77 46.22
CA ASP A 299 31.01 36.61 46.07
C ASP A 299 31.74 35.42 45.40
N GLY A 300 31.62 34.23 45.98
CA GLY A 300 32.15 33.01 45.39
C GLY A 300 31.38 32.65 44.11
N VAL A 301 32.09 32.42 43.00
CA VAL A 301 31.49 32.08 41.70
C VAL A 301 31.79 30.62 41.33
N ASN A 302 33.01 30.15 41.60
CA ASN A 302 33.44 28.76 41.40
C ASN A 302 33.31 27.96 42.68
N ALA A 303 33.15 26.63 42.55
CA ALA A 303 32.96 25.71 43.67
C ALA A 303 34.07 25.78 44.75
N LYS A 304 35.30 26.19 44.43
CA LYS A 304 36.39 26.29 45.42
C LYS A 304 36.67 27.72 45.91
N ASP A 305 35.76 28.65 45.63
CA ASP A 305 35.87 30.02 46.11
C ASP A 305 35.27 30.13 47.50
N ALA A 306 35.87 30.92 48.40
CA ALA A 306 35.28 31.25 49.69
C ALA A 306 33.94 32.00 49.51
N VAL A 307 32.91 31.62 50.27
CA VAL A 307 31.60 32.32 50.25
C VAL A 307 31.55 33.41 51.32
N ASN A 308 30.90 34.53 51.00
CA ASN A 308 30.64 35.58 51.98
C ASN A 308 29.22 35.46 52.56
N LYS A 309 28.93 36.25 53.61
CA LYS A 309 27.66 36.17 54.35
C LYS A 309 26.42 36.46 53.49
N GLY A 310 26.51 37.34 52.48
CA GLY A 310 25.35 37.72 51.65
C GLY A 310 24.78 36.57 50.83
N GLN A 311 25.65 35.67 50.34
CA GLN A 311 25.25 34.51 49.55
C GLN A 311 24.43 33.48 50.33
N LEU A 312 24.50 33.49 51.66
CA LEU A 312 23.73 32.61 52.56
C LEU A 312 22.32 33.14 52.84
N ASP A 313 22.16 34.46 52.93
CA ASP A 313 20.89 35.11 53.28
C ASP A 313 19.87 35.03 52.11
N ASP A 314 20.31 35.05 50.85
CA ASP A 314 19.46 34.95 49.64
C ASP A 314 18.82 33.56 49.42
N LEU A 315 19.33 32.52 50.08
CA LEU A 315 18.83 31.15 49.98
C LEU A 315 17.52 30.95 50.76
N ALA A 316 17.34 31.67 51.87
CA ALA A 316 16.18 31.53 52.76
C ALA A 316 14.88 32.12 52.18
N ALA A 317 14.96 33.07 51.24
CA ALA A 317 13.78 33.77 50.70
C ALA A 317 13.04 33.02 49.57
N LYS A 318 13.65 32.01 48.94
CA LYS A 318 13.10 31.30 47.76
C LYS A 318 12.13 30.14 48.07
N GLN A 319 11.86 29.84 49.35
CA GLN A 319 11.05 28.69 49.78
C GLN A 319 9.52 28.96 49.89
N ASN A 320 9.06 30.22 49.87
CA ASN A 320 7.67 30.58 50.17
C ASN A 320 6.71 30.71 48.95
N ALA A 321 7.14 30.37 47.72
CA ALA A 321 6.42 30.72 46.48
C ALA A 321 5.57 29.60 45.83
N THR A 322 5.50 28.38 46.41
CA THR A 322 4.91 27.19 45.74
C THR A 322 3.46 26.83 46.12
N ASP A 323 2.82 27.53 47.06
CA ASP A 323 1.52 27.13 47.65
C ASP A 323 0.25 27.63 46.89
N ASP A 324 0.41 28.48 45.89
CA ASP A 324 -0.68 29.22 45.23
C ASP A 324 -1.29 28.53 43.98
N ALA A 325 -0.80 27.34 43.58
CA ALA A 325 -1.20 26.67 42.33
C ALA A 325 -2.18 25.48 42.47
N ALA A 326 -2.60 25.10 43.69
CA ALA A 326 -3.39 23.88 43.92
C ALA A 326 -4.92 24.07 43.87
N VAL A 327 -5.65 23.09 43.34
CA VAL A 327 -7.12 22.93 43.53
C VAL A 327 -7.36 22.43 44.95
N LYS A 328 -8.08 23.21 45.76
CA LYS A 328 -8.31 22.95 47.18
C LYS A 328 -9.79 22.67 47.40
N TYR A 329 -10.12 21.79 48.35
CA TYR A 329 -11.47 21.77 48.93
C TYR A 329 -11.75 23.14 49.52
N ASP A 330 -12.99 23.60 49.40
CA ASP A 330 -13.40 24.91 49.94
C ASP A 330 -13.15 24.97 51.46
N ASP A 331 -13.25 23.82 52.13
CA ASP A 331 -12.85 23.59 53.52
C ASP A 331 -12.02 22.29 53.61
N ALA A 332 -10.81 22.39 54.16
CA ALA A 332 -9.88 21.27 54.31
C ALA A 332 -10.36 20.19 55.30
N LYS A 333 -11.32 20.49 56.19
CA LYS A 333 -11.88 19.57 57.19
C LYS A 333 -13.07 18.77 56.66
N THR A 334 -14.04 19.41 56.01
CA THR A 334 -15.30 18.74 55.60
C THR A 334 -15.17 18.06 54.24
N LYS A 335 -14.43 18.67 53.30
CA LYS A 335 -14.18 18.12 51.96
C LYS A 335 -15.45 17.82 51.13
N ASP A 336 -16.59 18.43 51.49
CA ASP A 336 -17.87 18.19 50.83
C ASP A 336 -18.05 19.01 49.54
N LYS A 337 -17.22 20.05 49.34
CA LYS A 337 -17.34 21.00 48.24
C LYS A 337 -15.97 21.43 47.71
N VAL A 338 -15.85 21.48 46.38
CA VAL A 338 -14.73 22.08 45.65
C VAL A 338 -15.32 23.12 44.70
N THR A 339 -15.08 24.41 44.95
CA THR A 339 -15.46 25.51 44.05
C THR A 339 -14.30 25.80 43.10
N LEU A 340 -14.46 25.38 41.85
CA LEU A 340 -13.50 25.65 40.79
C LEU A 340 -13.66 27.11 40.32
N LYS A 341 -12.59 27.92 40.43
CA LYS A 341 -12.66 29.40 40.32
C LYS A 341 -12.55 29.96 38.89
N GLY A 342 -12.74 29.15 37.86
CA GLY A 342 -12.77 29.62 36.47
C GLY A 342 -13.89 30.63 36.24
N LYS A 343 -13.61 31.75 35.56
CA LYS A 343 -14.56 32.87 35.37
C LYS A 343 -15.85 32.47 34.65
N ASP A 344 -15.81 31.41 33.83
CA ASP A 344 -16.94 30.88 33.06
C ASP A 344 -17.22 29.39 33.38
N GLY A 345 -16.81 28.93 34.56
CA GLY A 345 -16.71 27.52 34.93
C GLY A 345 -15.31 26.94 34.64
N THR A 346 -15.07 25.71 35.11
CA THR A 346 -13.80 24.98 34.90
C THR A 346 -14.13 23.61 34.31
N VAL A 347 -13.51 23.28 33.18
CA VAL A 347 -13.68 21.98 32.52
C VAL A 347 -12.94 20.90 33.31
N LEU A 348 -13.58 19.76 33.53
CA LEU A 348 -12.95 18.54 34.04
C LEU A 348 -12.86 17.52 32.90
N ASP A 349 -11.67 17.02 32.58
CA ASP A 349 -11.46 15.99 31.55
C ASP A 349 -10.94 14.65 32.15
N ASN A 350 -10.72 13.64 31.31
CA ASN A 350 -10.47 12.22 31.63
C ASN A 350 -11.31 11.61 32.78
N VAL A 351 -12.54 12.09 32.91
CA VAL A 351 -13.61 11.45 33.68
C VAL A 351 -13.84 10.05 33.11
N LYS A 352 -13.73 8.98 33.90
CA LYS A 352 -14.08 7.60 33.46
C LYS A 352 -15.55 7.50 33.15
N ALA A 353 -15.91 6.57 32.28
CA ALA A 353 -17.29 6.19 32.07
C ALA A 353 -17.91 5.73 33.40
N GLY A 354 -18.80 6.56 33.98
CA GLY A 354 -19.50 6.25 35.22
C GLY A 354 -20.50 5.13 35.02
N ASN A 355 -20.74 4.30 36.03
CA ASN A 355 -21.75 3.24 35.94
C ASN A 355 -23.15 3.84 35.66
N ILE A 356 -23.84 3.37 34.61
CA ILE A 356 -25.19 3.83 34.24
C ILE A 356 -26.21 2.95 34.97
N SER A 357 -26.61 3.37 36.18
CA SER A 357 -27.60 2.68 37.02
C SER A 357 -28.29 3.63 38.00
N ALA A 358 -29.42 3.21 38.56
CA ALA A 358 -30.32 4.01 39.42
C ALA A 358 -29.68 4.75 40.59
N THR A 359 -28.67 4.15 41.19
CA THR A 359 -28.08 4.61 42.45
C THR A 359 -26.67 5.18 42.26
N SER A 360 -26.19 5.26 41.01
CA SER A 360 -24.83 5.69 40.72
C SER A 360 -24.67 7.20 40.94
N LYS A 361 -23.73 7.59 41.81
CA LYS A 361 -23.29 8.98 41.99
C LYS A 361 -21.99 9.29 41.22
N GLU A 362 -21.75 8.53 40.15
CA GLU A 362 -20.57 8.69 39.30
C GLU A 362 -20.82 9.73 38.21
N ALA A 363 -19.81 10.56 37.89
CA ALA A 363 -19.88 11.47 36.74
C ALA A 363 -19.91 10.67 35.43
N VAL A 364 -20.73 11.09 34.46
CA VAL A 364 -20.74 10.55 33.10
C VAL A 364 -19.89 11.42 32.18
N ASN A 365 -19.15 10.80 31.27
CA ASN A 365 -18.27 11.51 30.35
C ASN A 365 -18.88 11.62 28.94
N GLY A 366 -18.25 12.41 28.06
CA GLY A 366 -18.72 12.61 26.68
C GLY A 366 -18.79 11.33 25.85
N SER A 367 -17.98 10.30 26.14
CA SER A 367 -18.00 9.05 25.36
C SER A 367 -19.25 8.20 25.65
N GLN A 368 -19.81 8.28 26.86
CA GLN A 368 -21.07 7.61 27.19
C GLN A 368 -22.26 8.23 26.46
N ILE A 369 -22.28 9.56 26.32
CA ILE A 369 -23.28 10.29 25.53
C ILE A 369 -23.10 10.00 24.04
N HIS A 370 -21.85 9.96 23.56
CA HIS A 370 -21.52 9.63 22.17
C HIS A 370 -21.95 8.21 21.77
N ASN A 371 -21.83 7.22 22.66
CA ASN A 371 -22.27 5.85 22.40
C ASN A 371 -23.79 5.76 22.18
N ILE A 372 -24.58 6.52 22.93
CA ILE A 372 -26.03 6.59 22.75
C ILE A 372 -26.37 7.28 21.41
N SER A 373 -25.69 8.37 21.06
CA SER A 373 -25.86 9.02 19.75
C SER A 373 -25.43 8.14 18.57
N ASN A 374 -24.42 7.28 18.75
CA ASN A 374 -23.98 6.30 17.74
C ASN A 374 -25.00 5.20 17.47
N SER A 375 -25.73 4.72 18.50
CA SER A 375 -26.81 3.75 18.29
C SER A 375 -27.92 4.31 17.40
N ILE A 376 -28.23 5.60 17.51
CA ILE A 376 -29.23 6.28 16.66
C ILE A 376 -28.71 6.48 15.22
N LYS A 377 -27.42 6.85 15.04
CA LYS A 377 -26.75 6.88 13.72
C LYS A 377 -26.88 5.55 12.95
N ASN A 378 -26.66 4.43 13.64
CA ASN A 378 -26.66 3.11 13.02
C ASN A 378 -28.05 2.66 12.53
N SER A 379 -29.14 3.13 13.15
CA SER A 379 -30.50 2.83 12.70
C SER A 379 -30.92 3.57 11.41
N ILE A 380 -30.31 4.71 11.08
CA ILE A 380 -30.65 5.51 9.88
C ILE A 380 -29.83 5.05 8.65
N GLY A 381 -28.59 4.61 8.85
CA GLY A 381 -27.69 4.15 7.78
C GLY A 381 -27.18 5.29 6.87
N GLY A 382 -26.30 4.97 5.90
CA GLY A 382 -25.64 5.96 5.02
C GLY A 382 -24.52 6.76 5.71
N ASN A 383 -24.18 7.96 5.20
CA ASN A 383 -23.13 8.83 5.79
C ASN A 383 -23.63 9.64 7.01
N THR A 384 -24.60 9.13 7.76
CA THR A 384 -25.10 9.80 8.97
C THR A 384 -23.99 9.95 10.02
N VAL A 385 -23.79 11.17 10.54
CA VAL A 385 -22.72 11.52 11.50
C VAL A 385 -23.29 12.12 12.78
N VAL A 386 -22.67 11.77 13.92
CA VAL A 386 -22.86 12.46 15.20
C VAL A 386 -21.89 13.66 15.22
N ASN A 387 -22.39 14.87 15.37
CA ASN A 387 -21.59 16.10 15.46
C ASN A 387 -20.89 16.21 16.83
N PRO A 388 -19.81 17.01 16.97
CA PRO A 388 -19.03 17.14 18.21
C PRO A 388 -19.82 17.62 19.44
N ASP A 389 -20.98 18.24 19.25
CA ASP A 389 -21.90 18.69 20.31
C ASP A 389 -22.94 17.62 20.72
N GLY A 390 -22.93 16.45 20.07
CA GLY A 390 -23.86 15.34 20.33
C GLY A 390 -25.08 15.25 19.40
N SER A 391 -25.30 16.23 18.49
CA SER A 391 -26.39 16.24 17.51
C SER A 391 -26.13 15.32 16.28
N LEU A 392 -27.13 15.07 15.40
CA LEU A 392 -27.01 14.16 14.23
C LEU A 392 -27.20 14.89 12.89
N THR A 393 -26.35 14.61 11.89
CA THR A 393 -26.44 15.14 10.50
C THR A 393 -26.43 13.99 9.48
N THR A 394 -27.39 13.94 8.53
CA THR A 394 -27.53 12.85 7.54
C THR A 394 -27.20 13.33 6.13
N ASN A 395 -26.27 12.68 5.42
CA ASN A 395 -26.01 12.90 3.99
C ASN A 395 -25.76 11.57 3.25
N ASN A 396 -25.96 11.54 1.92
CA ASN A 396 -25.62 10.42 1.05
C ASN A 396 -26.08 9.00 1.49
N ILE A 397 -27.40 8.79 1.59
CA ILE A 397 -27.98 7.50 1.93
C ILE A 397 -27.87 6.53 0.74
N GLY A 398 -27.26 5.36 0.93
CA GLY A 398 -27.16 4.32 -0.10
C GLY A 398 -26.20 4.58 -1.28
N GLY A 399 -25.31 5.59 -1.19
CA GLY A 399 -24.27 5.85 -2.21
C GLY A 399 -24.73 6.68 -3.42
N THR A 400 -25.72 7.53 -3.21
CA THR A 400 -26.53 8.17 -4.26
C THR A 400 -26.42 9.70 -4.25
N GLY A 401 -25.68 10.26 -3.29
CA GLY A 401 -25.51 11.69 -3.08
C GLY A 401 -26.63 12.39 -2.32
N LYS A 402 -27.65 11.69 -1.81
CA LYS A 402 -28.87 12.32 -1.25
C LYS A 402 -29.01 12.17 0.26
N ASN A 403 -29.57 13.18 0.91
CA ASN A 403 -29.53 13.43 2.36
C ASN A 403 -30.81 13.05 3.14
N ASN A 404 -31.81 12.51 2.44
CA ASN A 404 -32.93 11.75 3.00
C ASN A 404 -33.14 10.47 2.16
N ILE A 405 -33.90 9.50 2.69
CA ILE A 405 -34.00 8.14 2.11
C ILE A 405 -34.69 8.12 0.74
N ASN A 406 -35.66 9.02 0.50
CA ASN A 406 -36.50 9.01 -0.70
C ASN A 406 -35.73 9.41 -1.97
N ASP A 407 -34.85 10.41 -1.86
CA ASP A 407 -34.14 10.96 -3.01
C ASP A 407 -33.04 10.02 -3.53
N ALA A 408 -32.45 9.20 -2.65
CA ALA A 408 -31.34 8.31 -2.94
C ALA A 408 -31.64 7.31 -4.06
N ILE A 409 -32.80 6.68 -3.99
CA ILE A 409 -33.23 5.63 -4.92
C ILE A 409 -33.37 6.16 -6.37
N SER A 410 -33.60 7.46 -6.57
CA SER A 410 -33.70 8.07 -7.90
C SER A 410 -32.34 8.21 -8.64
N GLU A 411 -31.21 8.31 -7.95
CA GLU A 411 -29.89 8.54 -8.58
C GLU A 411 -29.31 7.26 -9.21
N VAL A 412 -29.51 6.10 -8.56
CA VAL A 412 -29.01 4.79 -9.03
C VAL A 412 -29.54 4.44 -10.42
N LYS A 413 -30.76 4.89 -10.75
CA LYS A 413 -31.41 4.67 -12.05
C LYS A 413 -30.72 5.40 -13.21
N ASN A 414 -30.03 6.52 -12.97
CA ASN A 414 -29.38 7.34 -14.02
C ASN A 414 -27.95 6.87 -14.36
N THR A 415 -27.23 6.23 -13.44
CA THR A 415 -25.84 5.77 -13.65
C THR A 415 -25.76 4.59 -14.64
N ALA A 416 -26.79 3.75 -14.73
CA ALA A 416 -26.83 2.62 -15.64
C ALA A 416 -26.88 3.01 -17.14
N THR A 417 -27.20 4.26 -17.48
CA THR A 417 -27.42 4.71 -18.87
C THR A 417 -26.17 5.31 -19.56
N LYS A 418 -25.05 5.53 -18.85
CA LYS A 418 -23.92 6.39 -19.34
C LYS A 418 -22.58 5.71 -19.71
N ALA A 419 -22.42 4.38 -19.73
CA ALA A 419 -21.09 3.72 -19.82
C ALA A 419 -20.60 3.24 -21.23
N LYS A 420 -20.38 4.13 -22.23
CA LYS A 420 -19.88 3.76 -23.61
C LYS A 420 -18.54 4.45 -24.00
N THR A 421 -17.68 3.81 -24.83
CA THR A 421 -16.32 4.31 -25.26
C THR A 421 -15.96 4.05 -26.76
N THR A 422 -14.95 4.78 -27.32
CA THR A 422 -14.43 4.75 -28.74
C THR A 422 -12.91 5.06 -28.88
N VAL A 423 -12.23 4.75 -30.02
CA VAL A 423 -10.76 4.93 -30.30
C VAL A 423 -10.43 5.35 -31.77
N THR A 424 -9.30 6.08 -32.03
CA THR A 424 -8.80 6.54 -33.38
C THR A 424 -7.26 6.39 -33.54
N GLU A 425 -6.73 6.22 -34.78
CA GLU A 425 -5.30 5.91 -35.11
C GLU A 425 -4.43 7.11 -35.58
N GLY A 426 -3.07 6.97 -35.60
CA GLY A 426 -2.09 8.02 -35.95
C GLY A 426 -0.89 7.58 -36.83
N ASP A 427 0.03 8.49 -37.19
CA ASP A 427 0.83 8.44 -38.45
C ASP A 427 1.84 7.30 -38.69
N ASN A 428 2.48 6.70 -37.70
CA ASN A 428 3.34 5.51 -37.89
C ASN A 428 2.69 4.22 -37.34
N ILE A 429 1.37 4.25 -37.10
CA ILE A 429 0.60 3.24 -36.37
C ILE A 429 -0.71 2.86 -37.11
N VAL A 430 -1.23 1.64 -36.90
CA VAL A 430 -2.50 1.09 -37.41
C VAL A 430 -3.32 0.52 -36.25
N VAL A 431 -4.64 0.75 -36.18
CA VAL A 431 -5.55 0.22 -35.12
C VAL A 431 -6.67 -0.65 -35.70
N LYS A 432 -6.96 -1.84 -35.13
CA LYS A 432 -7.94 -2.83 -35.64
C LYS A 432 -8.90 -3.33 -34.54
N GLN A 433 -10.22 -3.20 -34.75
CA GLN A 433 -11.25 -3.54 -33.76
C GLN A 433 -11.66 -5.03 -33.81
N SER A 434 -11.90 -5.67 -32.66
CA SER A 434 -12.52 -6.99 -32.50
C SER A 434 -13.49 -7.01 -31.30
N VAL A 435 -14.37 -8.02 -31.20
CA VAL A 435 -15.34 -8.17 -30.11
C VAL A 435 -14.97 -9.38 -29.27
N ASN A 436 -14.87 -9.20 -27.96
CA ASN A 436 -14.57 -10.26 -27.00
C ASN A 436 -15.81 -11.16 -26.81
N LYS A 437 -15.60 -12.40 -26.36
CA LYS A 437 -16.69 -13.37 -26.15
C LYS A 437 -17.75 -12.96 -25.11
N ASP A 438 -17.47 -11.94 -24.30
CA ASP A 438 -18.37 -11.38 -23.28
C ASP A 438 -19.19 -10.17 -23.77
N GLY A 439 -19.07 -9.79 -25.05
CA GLY A 439 -19.78 -8.66 -25.66
C GLY A 439 -19.06 -7.31 -25.53
N SER A 440 -17.88 -7.25 -24.90
CA SER A 440 -17.05 -6.02 -24.87
C SER A 440 -16.21 -5.86 -26.15
N THR A 441 -15.72 -4.64 -26.42
CA THR A 441 -14.96 -4.31 -27.65
C THR A 441 -13.45 -4.18 -27.37
N ASN A 442 -12.60 -4.74 -28.23
CA ASN A 442 -11.12 -4.71 -28.19
C ASN A 442 -10.54 -3.99 -29.43
N TYR A 443 -9.40 -3.28 -29.32
CA TYR A 443 -8.70 -2.59 -30.42
C TYR A 443 -7.20 -2.93 -30.40
N GLU A 444 -6.65 -3.51 -31.47
CA GLU A 444 -5.25 -3.97 -31.61
C GLU A 444 -4.41 -3.01 -32.47
N VAL A 445 -3.17 -2.68 -32.06
CA VAL A 445 -2.38 -1.55 -32.61
C VAL A 445 -0.95 -1.96 -33.07
N ALA A 446 -0.50 -1.59 -34.28
CA ALA A 446 0.81 -1.97 -34.85
C ALA A 446 1.53 -0.84 -35.65
N THR A 447 2.86 -0.92 -35.89
CA THR A 447 3.64 0.11 -36.63
C THR A 447 3.65 -0.05 -38.16
N LYS A 448 3.76 1.04 -38.92
CA LYS A 448 3.85 1.06 -40.40
C LYS A 448 5.22 0.53 -40.92
N LYS A 449 5.26 0.14 -42.20
CA LYS A 449 6.39 -0.59 -42.83
C LYS A 449 7.57 0.29 -43.27
N ASP A 450 7.33 1.56 -43.64
CA ASP A 450 8.37 2.55 -43.95
C ASP A 450 8.33 3.66 -42.89
N LEU A 451 9.46 3.93 -42.24
CA LEU A 451 9.57 4.87 -41.12
C LEU A 451 10.38 6.10 -41.52
N THR A 452 9.88 7.30 -41.23
CA THR A 452 10.63 8.57 -41.36
C THR A 452 11.32 8.86 -40.02
N LEU A 453 12.67 8.92 -39.99
CA LEU A 453 13.47 9.00 -38.76
C LEU A 453 14.62 10.00 -38.90
N ASP A 454 14.88 10.78 -37.85
CA ASP A 454 15.90 11.84 -37.82
C ASP A 454 17.36 11.34 -37.69
N SER A 455 17.59 10.08 -37.29
CA SER A 455 18.92 9.46 -37.26
C SER A 455 18.80 7.93 -37.34
N VAL A 456 19.86 7.27 -37.80
CA VAL A 456 19.93 5.80 -37.80
C VAL A 456 21.16 5.37 -37.01
N THR A 457 20.92 4.62 -35.94
CA THR A 457 21.97 4.02 -35.10
C THR A 457 21.92 2.51 -35.28
N THR A 458 23.01 1.92 -35.78
CA THR A 458 23.14 0.46 -35.93
C THR A 458 24.46 -0.01 -35.33
N GLY A 459 24.36 -0.62 -34.15
CA GLY A 459 25.53 -0.94 -33.34
C GLY A 459 26.34 0.31 -32.98
N ASP A 460 27.65 0.26 -33.17
CA ASP A 460 28.57 1.33 -32.78
C ASP A 460 28.75 2.43 -33.85
N SER A 461 28.11 2.31 -35.01
CA SER A 461 28.17 3.34 -36.06
C SER A 461 26.94 4.23 -36.02
N ILE A 462 27.16 5.54 -35.91
CA ILE A 462 26.12 6.57 -35.93
C ILE A 462 26.26 7.35 -37.23
N LEU A 463 25.21 7.31 -38.05
CA LEU A 463 25.09 8.12 -39.24
C LEU A 463 24.11 9.26 -39.00
N THR A 464 24.63 10.48 -39.05
CA THR A 464 23.87 11.73 -38.93
C THR A 464 24.33 12.69 -40.02
N ASN A 465 23.78 13.90 -40.01
CA ASN A 465 24.00 14.94 -41.01
C ASN A 465 25.44 15.52 -40.97
N ASN A 466 26.31 15.08 -40.05
CA ASN A 466 27.68 15.58 -39.83
C ASN A 466 28.81 14.63 -40.27
N GLY A 467 28.49 13.45 -40.80
CA GLY A 467 29.46 12.46 -41.29
C GLY A 467 29.35 11.12 -40.56
N LEU A 468 30.22 10.17 -40.93
CA LEU A 468 30.22 8.83 -40.33
C LEU A 468 31.08 8.83 -39.07
N THR A 469 30.43 8.54 -37.94
CA THR A 469 31.11 8.36 -36.66
C THR A 469 31.02 6.89 -36.27
N ILE A 470 32.16 6.26 -36.03
CA ILE A 470 32.24 4.90 -35.49
C ILE A 470 32.69 5.05 -34.05
N LYS A 471 31.80 4.70 -33.11
CA LYS A 471 32.09 4.69 -31.68
C LYS A 471 33.35 3.85 -31.46
N ASP A 472 34.33 4.48 -30.82
CA ASP A 472 35.64 3.91 -30.49
C ASP A 472 36.56 3.55 -31.70
N GLY A 473 36.27 4.06 -32.91
CA GLY A 473 37.05 3.85 -34.12
C GLY A 473 37.45 5.15 -34.85
N PRO A 474 38.19 5.06 -35.97
CA PRO A 474 38.50 6.23 -36.80
C PRO A 474 37.23 6.89 -37.35
N SER A 475 37.25 8.21 -37.49
CA SER A 475 36.11 8.98 -38.00
C SER A 475 36.54 9.90 -39.15
N MET A 476 35.58 10.14 -40.05
CA MET A 476 35.69 11.15 -41.09
C MET A 476 34.48 12.07 -40.97
N THR A 477 34.77 13.29 -40.54
CA THR A 477 33.80 14.37 -40.44
C THR A 477 34.23 15.51 -41.37
N LYS A 478 33.45 16.59 -41.37
CA LYS A 478 33.71 17.78 -42.18
C LYS A 478 35.02 18.51 -41.78
N ASP A 479 35.63 18.16 -40.64
CA ASP A 479 36.82 18.81 -40.07
C ASP A 479 38.16 18.09 -40.35
N GLY A 480 38.15 16.94 -41.02
CA GLY A 480 39.36 16.19 -41.40
C GLY A 480 39.38 14.72 -40.95
N ILE A 481 40.54 14.07 -41.04
CA ILE A 481 40.72 12.64 -40.73
C ILE A 481 41.20 12.49 -39.27
N ASN A 482 40.42 11.78 -38.44
CA ASN A 482 40.82 11.38 -37.09
C ASN A 482 41.03 9.85 -37.04
N ALA A 483 42.28 9.43 -36.86
CA ALA A 483 42.69 8.02 -36.87
C ALA A 483 42.29 7.20 -35.61
N GLY A 484 41.48 7.76 -34.70
CA GLY A 484 40.96 7.02 -33.54
C GLY A 484 42.06 6.47 -32.61
N GLY A 485 43.21 7.17 -32.56
CA GLY A 485 44.33 6.84 -31.69
C GLY A 485 45.26 5.71 -32.16
N LYS A 486 45.22 5.35 -33.45
CA LYS A 486 46.01 4.28 -34.07
C LYS A 486 47.25 4.78 -34.84
N LYS A 487 48.21 3.91 -35.20
CA LYS A 487 49.51 4.28 -35.81
C LYS A 487 49.39 4.44 -37.34
N ILE A 488 49.91 5.53 -37.90
CA ILE A 488 50.05 5.70 -39.35
C ILE A 488 51.48 5.32 -39.73
N THR A 489 51.68 4.31 -40.59
CA THR A 489 53.02 3.79 -40.95
C THR A 489 53.32 3.99 -42.45
N ASP A 490 54.56 3.73 -42.87
CA ASP A 490 55.01 3.84 -44.28
C ASP A 490 54.95 5.29 -44.83
N VAL A 491 55.27 6.25 -43.96
CA VAL A 491 55.38 7.70 -44.26
C VAL A 491 56.82 8.05 -44.69
N ALA A 492 56.99 8.66 -45.87
CA ALA A 492 58.30 9.09 -46.40
C ALA A 492 58.97 10.17 -45.51
N ASN A 493 60.28 10.41 -45.69
CA ASN A 493 60.96 11.52 -45.00
C ASN A 493 60.40 12.86 -45.50
N GLY A 494 59.71 13.61 -44.64
CA GLY A 494 59.20 14.95 -44.96
C GLY A 494 60.32 16.02 -44.98
N VAL A 495 60.16 17.07 -45.77
CA VAL A 495 61.18 18.15 -45.84
C VAL A 495 61.21 18.96 -44.54
N ILE A 496 62.38 19.10 -43.90
CA ILE A 496 62.57 19.90 -42.66
C ILE A 496 62.99 21.33 -43.04
N ALA A 497 62.03 22.15 -43.47
CA ALA A 497 62.21 23.56 -43.81
C ALA A 497 61.08 24.44 -43.25
N GLN A 498 61.33 25.75 -43.14
CA GLN A 498 60.33 26.71 -42.69
C GLN A 498 59.11 26.68 -43.64
N ASN A 499 57.91 26.50 -43.08
CA ASN A 499 56.60 26.33 -43.75
C ASN A 499 56.31 24.99 -44.45
N SER A 500 57.17 23.97 -44.35
CA SER A 500 56.87 22.64 -44.88
C SER A 500 55.56 22.08 -44.29
N LYS A 501 54.74 21.47 -45.15
CA LYS A 501 53.46 20.84 -44.80
C LYS A 501 53.53 19.31 -44.85
N ASP A 502 54.73 18.76 -44.95
CA ASP A 502 54.95 17.33 -45.01
C ASP A 502 54.90 16.70 -43.61
N ALA A 503 54.30 15.52 -43.50
CA ALA A 503 54.43 14.69 -42.31
C ALA A 503 55.88 14.17 -42.17
N VAL A 504 56.44 14.21 -40.96
CA VAL A 504 57.80 13.71 -40.64
C VAL A 504 57.73 12.38 -39.90
N ASN A 505 58.67 11.47 -40.17
CA ASN A 505 58.68 10.12 -39.58
C ASN A 505 59.67 9.99 -38.40
N GLY A 506 59.60 8.85 -37.69
CA GLY A 506 60.41 8.61 -36.48
C GLY A 506 61.93 8.61 -36.70
N GLY A 507 62.42 8.29 -37.90
CA GLY A 507 63.86 8.33 -38.22
C GLY A 507 64.42 9.75 -38.17
N GLN A 508 63.62 10.74 -38.61
CA GLN A 508 64.01 12.15 -38.61
C GLN A 508 64.09 12.73 -37.19
N VAL A 509 63.19 12.32 -36.30
CA VAL A 509 63.18 12.76 -34.89
C VAL A 509 64.35 12.16 -34.09
N HIS A 510 64.76 10.93 -34.39
CA HIS A 510 65.87 10.26 -33.69
C HIS A 510 67.25 10.90 -33.94
N ASN A 511 67.51 11.37 -35.16
CA ASN A 511 68.77 12.03 -35.52
C ASN A 511 68.97 13.37 -34.79
N ILE A 512 67.89 14.14 -34.63
CA ILE A 512 67.89 15.40 -33.87
C ILE A 512 68.19 15.11 -32.39
N SER A 513 67.54 14.08 -31.83
CA SER A 513 67.76 13.66 -30.44
C SER A 513 69.22 13.25 -30.19
N THR A 514 69.84 12.54 -31.13
CA THR A 514 71.26 12.16 -31.06
C THR A 514 72.21 13.37 -31.10
N SER A 515 71.87 14.39 -31.87
CA SER A 515 72.69 15.61 -31.94
C SER A 515 72.68 16.38 -30.61
N ILE A 516 71.50 16.50 -29.99
CA ILE A 516 71.36 17.16 -28.68
C ILE A 516 72.15 16.39 -27.59
N LYS A 517 72.13 15.05 -27.61
CA LYS A 517 72.97 14.22 -26.72
C LYS A 517 74.44 14.62 -26.77
N ASN A 518 74.99 14.77 -27.98
CA ASN A 518 76.41 15.07 -28.16
C ASN A 518 76.77 16.49 -27.69
N SER A 519 75.88 17.47 -27.87
CA SER A 519 76.09 18.84 -27.39
C SER A 519 76.07 18.95 -25.85
N ILE A 520 75.21 18.17 -25.17
CA ILE A 520 75.20 18.09 -23.70
C ILE A 520 76.46 17.35 -23.21
N GLY A 521 76.81 16.23 -23.86
CA GLY A 521 77.97 15.40 -23.51
C GLY A 521 77.76 14.53 -22.26
N GLY A 522 78.84 13.97 -21.72
CA GLY A 522 78.82 13.13 -20.52
C GLY A 522 77.99 11.85 -20.68
N ASN A 523 77.23 11.47 -19.65
CA ASN A 523 76.42 10.25 -19.60
C ASN A 523 75.04 10.41 -20.29
N THR A 524 74.92 11.30 -21.27
CA THR A 524 73.64 11.54 -21.95
C THR A 524 73.30 10.41 -22.92
N VAL A 525 72.06 9.93 -22.90
CA VAL A 525 71.56 8.81 -23.71
C VAL A 525 70.25 9.19 -24.40
N VAL A 526 70.09 8.78 -25.66
CA VAL A 526 68.82 8.83 -26.39
C VAL A 526 68.08 7.52 -26.10
N ASN A 527 66.88 7.60 -25.54
CA ASN A 527 66.05 6.45 -25.24
C ASN A 527 65.28 5.96 -26.49
N PRO A 528 64.75 4.72 -26.48
CA PRO A 528 63.98 4.18 -27.61
C PRO A 528 62.74 4.98 -28.01
N ASP A 529 62.19 5.80 -27.10
CA ASP A 529 61.06 6.69 -27.35
C ASP A 529 61.47 8.08 -27.88
N GLY A 530 62.77 8.30 -28.11
CA GLY A 530 63.35 9.57 -28.57
C GLY A 530 63.65 10.58 -27.47
N SER A 531 63.29 10.30 -26.21
CA SER A 531 63.62 11.18 -25.09
C SER A 531 65.12 11.13 -24.73
N LEU A 532 65.61 12.17 -24.05
CA LEU A 532 66.99 12.25 -23.57
C LEU A 532 67.04 12.05 -22.07
N THR A 533 67.87 11.10 -21.64
CA THR A 533 68.27 10.97 -20.23
C THR A 533 69.68 11.47 -20.09
N THR A 534 69.90 12.49 -19.25
CA THR A 534 71.24 12.99 -18.93
C THR A 534 71.53 12.69 -17.47
N SER A 535 72.78 12.40 -17.13
CA SER A 535 73.19 12.27 -15.73
C SER A 535 74.60 12.80 -15.47
N ASN A 536 74.82 13.32 -14.27
CA ASN A 536 76.12 13.77 -13.77
C ASN A 536 76.86 14.79 -14.67
N ILE A 537 76.14 15.81 -15.15
CA ILE A 537 76.72 16.86 -16.02
C ILE A 537 77.82 17.61 -15.25
N GLY A 538 79.03 17.62 -15.79
CA GLY A 538 80.22 18.27 -15.25
C GLY A 538 80.77 17.67 -13.96
N GLY A 539 80.40 16.43 -13.62
CA GLY A 539 80.78 15.83 -12.34
C GLY A 539 80.05 16.42 -11.13
N THR A 540 79.01 17.24 -11.37
CA THR A 540 78.25 17.92 -10.31
C THR A 540 77.17 17.04 -9.65
N GLY A 541 76.96 15.82 -10.17
CA GLY A 541 75.88 14.91 -9.76
C GLY A 541 74.49 15.31 -10.27
N LYS A 542 74.37 16.34 -11.12
CA LYS A 542 73.07 16.85 -11.60
C LYS A 542 72.72 16.32 -13.00
N ASN A 543 71.42 16.15 -13.23
CA ASN A 543 70.85 15.50 -14.42
C ASN A 543 70.18 16.51 -15.38
N ASN A 544 70.46 17.80 -15.21
CA ASN A 544 70.13 18.87 -16.15
C ASN A 544 71.13 20.03 -16.04
N ILE A 545 71.19 20.88 -17.05
CA ILE A 545 72.23 21.92 -17.20
C ILE A 545 72.06 23.04 -16.17
N ASN A 546 70.83 23.53 -15.98
CA ASN A 546 70.54 24.61 -15.04
C ASN A 546 70.98 24.23 -13.64
N ASP A 547 70.63 23.04 -13.19
CA ASP A 547 70.98 22.57 -11.84
C ASP A 547 72.47 22.28 -11.70
N ALA A 548 73.16 21.87 -12.77
CA ALA A 548 74.61 21.70 -12.75
C ALA A 548 75.33 23.05 -12.59
N ILE A 549 74.93 24.07 -13.35
CA ILE A 549 75.45 25.44 -13.21
C ILE A 549 75.09 25.99 -11.83
N LYS A 550 73.83 25.86 -11.43
CA LYS A 550 73.36 26.25 -10.10
C LYS A 550 74.11 25.52 -9.00
N SER A 551 74.50 24.25 -9.17
CA SER A 551 75.30 23.52 -8.18
C SER A 551 76.68 24.14 -8.01
N VAL A 552 77.33 24.58 -9.10
CA VAL A 552 78.61 25.30 -9.05
C VAL A 552 78.44 26.70 -8.46
N ASP A 553 77.41 27.43 -8.89
CA ASP A 553 77.06 28.75 -8.34
C ASP A 553 76.66 28.67 -6.87
N ASP A 554 75.93 27.64 -6.47
CA ASP A 554 75.61 27.30 -5.09
C ASP A 554 76.90 26.93 -4.35
N LYS A 555 77.87 26.23 -4.92
CA LYS A 555 79.16 26.00 -4.25
C LYS A 555 79.97 27.28 -4.06
N VAL A 556 79.91 28.23 -5.00
CA VAL A 556 80.54 29.55 -4.87
C VAL A 556 79.81 30.38 -3.82
N THR A 557 78.51 30.53 -3.99
CA THR A 557 77.62 31.28 -3.11
C THR A 557 77.62 30.68 -1.72
N ASN A 558 77.46 29.37 -1.57
CA ASN A 558 77.61 28.66 -0.30
C ASN A 558 79.06 28.67 0.20
N GLY A 559 80.08 28.76 -0.65
CA GLY A 559 81.48 28.86 -0.20
C GLY A 559 81.81 30.24 0.38
N VAL A 560 81.35 31.31 -0.28
CA VAL A 560 81.46 32.70 0.19
C VAL A 560 80.54 32.94 1.37
N ASN A 561 79.31 32.40 1.32
CA ASN A 561 78.41 32.40 2.45
C ASN A 561 79.03 31.59 3.58
N ASP A 562 79.50 30.36 3.39
CA ASP A 562 80.19 29.58 4.44
C ASP A 562 81.38 30.34 4.99
N LEU A 563 82.17 31.06 4.20
CA LEU A 563 83.30 31.82 4.75
C LEU A 563 82.85 33.05 5.56
N THR A 564 81.83 33.77 5.08
CA THR A 564 81.22 34.90 5.81
C THR A 564 80.33 34.44 6.97
N GLN A 565 79.90 33.18 7.00
CA GLN A 565 79.02 32.54 7.99
C GLN A 565 79.76 31.54 8.90
N LYS A 566 81.04 31.22 8.65
CA LYS A 566 81.90 30.38 9.52
C LYS A 566 82.67 31.23 10.53
N GLY A 567 82.97 32.51 10.23
CA GLY A 567 83.26 33.58 11.19
C GLY A 567 84.12 33.19 12.41
N LEU A 568 83.90 33.85 13.54
CA LEU A 568 84.44 33.50 14.84
C LEU A 568 83.32 33.16 15.81
N ASN A 569 83.53 32.12 16.60
CA ASN A 569 82.57 31.63 17.56
C ASN A 569 83.03 31.97 18.99
N PHE A 570 82.37 32.91 19.67
CA PHE A 570 82.67 33.24 21.08
C PHE A 570 81.67 32.62 22.06
N GLY A 571 82.04 31.53 22.71
CA GLY A 571 81.26 30.90 23.77
C GLY A 571 81.26 31.68 25.06
N ALA A 572 80.26 31.43 25.90
CA ALA A 572 80.24 31.83 27.31
C ALA A 572 80.19 30.60 28.24
N ASN A 573 80.22 30.74 29.58
CA ASN A 573 80.06 29.56 30.49
C ASN A 573 78.62 29.11 30.46
N ASP A 574 78.30 28.21 29.54
CA ASP A 574 76.99 27.59 29.53
C ASP A 574 77.16 26.11 29.19
N GLN A 575 77.29 25.30 30.25
CA GLN A 575 77.30 23.84 30.16
C GLN A 575 75.88 23.24 30.23
N LYS A 576 74.78 23.99 30.43
CA LYS A 576 73.43 23.39 30.42
C LYS A 576 72.30 24.33 29.94
N ALA A 577 71.74 23.91 28.80
CA ALA A 577 70.37 24.09 28.31
C ALA A 577 70.07 25.23 27.29
N THR A 578 71.01 26.14 26.99
CA THR A 578 71.00 26.92 25.72
C THR A 578 72.35 26.90 25.00
N GLN A 579 73.17 25.86 25.24
CA GLN A 579 74.42 25.54 24.52
C GLN A 579 75.35 26.73 24.24
N GLY A 580 75.33 27.80 25.08
CA GLY A 580 76.12 29.02 24.94
C GLY A 580 76.56 29.24 23.51
N LYS A 581 75.56 29.34 22.61
CA LYS A 581 75.81 29.33 21.17
C LYS A 581 76.81 30.43 20.98
N ALA A 582 77.98 30.00 20.54
CA ALA A 582 79.09 30.91 20.43
C ALA A 582 78.57 32.13 19.65
N VAL A 583 78.76 33.34 20.17
CA VAL A 583 78.38 34.55 19.42
C VAL A 583 79.18 34.45 18.15
N HIS A 584 78.45 34.14 17.09
CA HIS A 584 79.04 33.99 15.80
C HIS A 584 79.19 35.37 15.22
N ARG A 585 80.42 35.85 15.12
CA ARG A 585 80.70 37.12 14.45
C ARG A 585 81.30 36.84 13.10
N LYS A 586 80.67 37.41 12.07
CA LYS A 586 81.22 37.32 10.71
C LYS A 586 82.57 38.01 10.72
N LEU A 587 83.45 37.60 9.82
CA LEU A 587 84.73 38.25 9.66
C LEU A 587 84.48 39.75 9.32
N GLY A 588 84.95 40.67 10.19
CA GLY A 588 84.72 42.12 10.07
C GLY A 588 83.68 42.72 11.06
N ASP A 589 82.88 41.90 11.75
CA ASP A 589 81.94 42.37 12.79
C ASP A 589 82.69 42.75 14.10
N THR A 590 82.17 43.73 14.85
CA THR A 590 82.68 44.11 16.20
C THR A 590 82.01 43.27 17.30
N ILE A 591 82.75 42.93 18.36
CA ILE A 591 82.23 42.23 19.55
C ILE A 591 82.38 43.11 20.81
N ASN A 592 81.27 43.42 21.50
CA ASN A 592 81.27 44.20 22.74
C ASN A 592 81.25 43.30 23.98
N ILE A 593 82.06 43.61 25.01
CA ILE A 593 82.01 42.94 26.32
C ILE A 593 81.67 43.99 27.37
N VAL A 594 80.49 43.90 28.00
CA VAL A 594 79.99 44.94 28.93
C VAL A 594 79.50 44.34 30.27
N GLY A 595 80.03 44.88 31.38
CA GLY A 595 79.60 44.63 32.76
C GLY A 595 80.32 45.52 33.79
N GLY A 596 79.55 46.17 34.69
CA GLY A 596 80.03 47.08 35.74
C GLY A 596 79.85 48.57 35.39
N ALA A 597 79.24 49.38 36.28
CA ALA A 597 79.09 50.82 36.07
C ALA A 597 80.45 51.52 35.96
N ASN A 598 80.55 52.55 35.11
CA ASN A 598 81.74 53.40 35.00
C ASN A 598 82.12 53.93 36.39
N PRO A 599 83.36 53.74 36.89
CA PRO A 599 83.82 54.25 38.18
C PRO A 599 83.55 55.75 38.38
N GLU A 600 83.47 56.52 37.29
CA GLU A 600 83.29 57.97 37.31
C GLU A 600 81.84 58.41 37.59
N THR A 601 80.86 57.49 37.66
CA THR A 601 79.42 57.82 37.84
C THR A 601 78.69 57.06 38.96
N ALA A 602 79.39 56.34 39.85
CA ALA A 602 78.76 55.52 40.89
C ALA A 602 78.53 56.29 42.22
N GLU A 603 77.27 56.64 42.54
CA GLU A 603 76.84 57.10 43.88
C GLU A 603 76.78 55.91 44.86
N ASP A 604 77.57 55.94 45.95
CA ASP A 604 77.48 55.26 47.28
C ASP A 604 76.72 53.91 47.47
N LYS A 605 76.46 53.16 46.40
CA LYS A 605 75.58 51.97 46.40
C LYS A 605 76.19 50.75 45.72
N THR A 606 77.47 50.78 45.35
CA THR A 606 78.13 49.61 44.76
C THR A 606 79.08 48.96 45.76
N SER A 607 78.69 47.79 46.27
CA SER A 607 79.57 46.91 47.03
C SER A 607 80.56 46.27 46.05
N GLY A 608 81.69 46.93 45.79
CA GLY A 608 82.79 46.40 44.97
C GLY A 608 83.36 45.06 45.45
N GLU A 609 82.87 44.53 46.58
CA GLU A 609 83.19 43.21 47.13
C GLU A 609 82.48 42.03 46.42
N ASN A 610 81.51 42.29 45.51
CA ASN A 610 80.66 41.23 44.97
C ASN A 610 81.07 40.57 43.59
N ILE A 611 82.09 40.99 42.75
CA ILE A 611 82.46 40.40 41.39
C ILE A 611 84.01 40.29 40.98
N ILE A 612 84.54 39.28 40.18
CA ILE A 612 86.01 39.04 39.74
C ILE A 612 86.32 38.39 38.29
N THR A 613 87.52 38.48 37.58
CA THR A 613 87.89 37.85 36.20
C THR A 613 89.33 37.22 35.89
N ARG A 614 89.55 36.16 35.01
CA ARG A 614 90.87 35.45 34.63
C ARG A 614 90.93 34.58 33.30
N THR A 615 92.07 34.26 32.62
CA THR A 615 92.17 33.27 31.48
C THR A 615 92.56 31.82 31.83
N THR A 616 92.13 30.84 31.00
CA THR A 616 92.33 29.38 31.12
C THR A 616 92.59 28.73 29.74
N GLN A 617 92.96 27.43 29.69
CA GLN A 617 93.12 26.65 28.46
C GLN A 617 91.84 26.63 27.58
N ASP A 618 90.69 26.84 28.21
CA ASP A 618 89.39 26.80 27.58
C ASP A 618 88.84 28.19 27.20
N GLY A 619 89.43 29.29 27.70
CA GLY A 619 88.86 30.63 27.53
C GLY A 619 89.23 31.73 28.56
N ILE A 620 88.36 32.72 28.75
CA ILE A 620 88.41 33.82 29.79
C ILE A 620 87.32 33.55 30.87
N LYS A 621 87.41 33.93 32.17
CA LYS A 621 86.46 33.58 33.28
C LYS A 621 85.98 34.76 34.18
N ILE A 622 84.73 34.80 34.77
CA ILE A 622 84.09 35.92 35.58
C ILE A 622 83.16 35.46 36.80
N GLU A 623 83.15 35.97 38.07
CA GLU A 623 82.39 35.33 39.24
C GLU A 623 81.77 36.27 40.37
N MET A 624 80.86 35.80 41.30
CA MET A 624 80.06 36.52 42.38
C MET A 624 80.05 35.96 43.86
N LEU A 625 79.63 36.69 44.93
CA LEU A 625 79.53 36.23 46.37
C LEU A 625 78.17 35.57 46.79
N LYS A 626 78.16 34.71 47.86
CA LYS A 626 77.03 33.83 48.30
C LYS A 626 75.90 34.50 49.11
N ASP A 627 76.21 35.21 50.19
CA ASP A 627 75.22 35.85 51.06
C ASP A 627 75.08 37.32 50.69
N VAL A 628 73.92 37.68 50.11
CA VAL A 628 73.64 39.06 49.70
C VAL A 628 72.89 39.82 50.80
N LYS A 629 73.24 41.09 50.99
CA LYS A 629 72.62 41.97 51.98
C LYS A 629 71.92 43.15 51.28
N PHE A 630 70.64 43.38 51.61
CA PHE A 630 69.81 44.46 51.07
C PHE A 630 68.99 45.15 52.18
N ASP A 631 68.78 46.47 52.12
CA ASP A 631 67.92 47.19 53.07
C ASP A 631 66.42 47.05 52.77
N SER A 632 66.07 46.91 51.49
CA SER A 632 64.71 46.63 51.04
C SER A 632 64.78 45.93 49.69
N VAL A 633 63.77 45.11 49.39
CA VAL A 633 63.58 44.52 48.07
C VAL A 633 62.31 45.10 47.47
N ASN A 634 62.47 45.98 46.50
CA ASN A 634 61.37 46.59 45.75
C ASN A 634 61.26 45.93 44.38
N VAL A 635 60.13 45.28 44.12
CA VAL A 635 59.84 44.64 42.84
C VAL A 635 58.55 45.22 42.31
N GLY A 636 58.64 46.10 41.32
CA GLY A 636 57.46 46.65 40.63
C GLY A 636 56.48 47.42 41.54
N GLY A 637 56.97 48.04 42.62
CA GLY A 637 56.12 48.73 43.60
C GLY A 637 55.48 47.82 44.66
N HIS A 638 55.79 46.52 44.63
CA HIS A 638 55.61 45.60 45.74
C HIS A 638 56.81 45.68 46.65
N VAL A 639 56.55 45.72 47.95
CA VAL A 639 57.58 45.94 48.94
C VAL A 639 57.65 44.72 49.84
N LEU A 640 58.81 44.07 49.84
CA LEU A 640 59.24 43.21 50.93
C LEU A 640 60.16 44.04 51.83
N ASN A 641 59.66 44.33 53.03
CA ASN A 641 60.38 45.08 54.04
C ASN A 641 59.99 44.56 55.44
N GLN A 642 60.39 45.30 56.46
CA GLN A 642 60.10 44.98 57.85
C GLN A 642 58.61 44.92 58.26
N GLN A 643 57.66 45.44 57.46
CA GLN A 643 56.21 45.39 57.74
C GLN A 643 55.50 44.14 57.17
N GLY A 644 56.17 43.37 56.32
CA GLY A 644 55.63 42.19 55.65
C GLY A 644 55.66 42.31 54.13
N LEU A 645 54.70 41.65 53.46
CA LEU A 645 54.53 41.71 52.01
C LEU A 645 53.32 42.58 51.66
N ILE A 646 53.59 43.71 50.99
CA ILE A 646 52.54 44.63 50.53
C ILE A 646 52.45 44.56 49.00
N ILE A 647 51.33 44.07 48.49
CA ILE A 647 51.00 44.13 47.06
C ILE A 647 50.10 45.35 46.82
N LYS A 648 50.64 46.38 46.17
CA LYS A 648 49.92 47.61 45.83
C LYS A 648 48.62 47.30 45.05
N GLY A 649 47.47 47.74 45.58
CA GLY A 649 46.15 47.54 44.95
C GLY A 649 45.63 46.09 44.96
N GLY A 650 46.30 45.19 45.68
CA GLY A 650 45.98 43.76 45.71
C GLY A 650 45.99 43.18 47.13
N PRO A 651 46.10 41.85 47.24
CA PRO A 651 46.15 41.19 48.53
C PRO A 651 47.38 41.61 49.35
N SER A 652 47.25 41.73 50.65
CA SER A 652 48.41 42.05 51.50
C SER A 652 48.46 41.15 52.72
N ILE A 653 49.70 40.87 53.13
CA ILE A 653 50.02 40.12 54.34
C ILE A 653 50.96 40.98 55.14
N THR A 654 50.37 41.58 56.14
CA THR A 654 51.05 42.48 57.05
C THR A 654 50.81 41.97 58.46
N VAL A 655 51.50 42.57 59.41
CA VAL A 655 51.24 42.36 60.85
C VAL A 655 49.76 42.52 61.25
N ASN A 656 48.91 43.18 60.46
CA ASN A 656 47.50 43.45 60.78
C ASN A 656 46.48 42.38 60.33
N GLY A 657 46.86 41.39 59.54
CA GLY A 657 45.93 40.38 58.99
C GLY A 657 46.06 40.17 57.49
N ILE A 658 45.06 39.49 56.90
CA ILE A 658 44.98 39.19 55.47
C ILE A 658 43.84 40.00 54.84
N ASN A 659 44.20 40.85 53.88
CA ASN A 659 43.23 41.56 53.05
C ASN A 659 43.20 40.89 51.67
N ALA A 660 42.04 40.40 51.23
CA ALA A 660 41.90 39.77 49.90
C ALA A 660 41.84 40.79 48.75
N GLY A 661 41.78 42.10 49.05
CA GLY A 661 41.84 43.16 48.04
C GLY A 661 40.63 43.18 47.09
N GLY A 662 39.45 42.75 47.57
CA GLY A 662 38.23 42.66 46.75
C GLY A 662 38.29 41.54 45.71
N LYS A 663 39.11 40.51 45.95
CA LYS A 663 39.26 39.34 45.07
C LYS A 663 38.66 38.11 45.73
N GLN A 664 38.32 37.12 44.91
CA GLN A 664 37.94 35.79 45.39
C GLN A 664 39.16 35.10 46.00
N ILE A 665 38.94 34.35 47.09
CA ILE A 665 39.93 33.43 47.62
C ILE A 665 39.58 32.07 47.05
N THR A 666 40.40 31.58 46.13
CA THR A 666 40.13 30.37 45.36
C THR A 666 40.94 29.19 45.91
N ASN A 667 40.56 27.96 45.52
CA ASN A 667 41.20 26.73 45.99
C ASN A 667 41.13 26.53 47.51
N VAL A 668 40.09 27.05 48.14
CA VAL A 668 39.81 26.78 49.54
C VAL A 668 39.36 25.33 49.66
N ALA A 669 40.11 24.52 50.40
CA ALA A 669 39.72 23.15 50.71
C ALA A 669 38.37 23.14 51.46
N ASP A 670 37.67 22.02 51.43
CA ASP A 670 36.44 21.86 52.20
C ASP A 670 36.75 22.15 53.68
N GLY A 671 36.09 23.15 54.26
CA GLY A 671 36.25 23.43 55.69
C GLY A 671 35.83 22.22 56.51
N VAL A 672 36.70 21.79 57.43
CA VAL A 672 36.46 20.64 58.32
C VAL A 672 36.24 21.13 59.75
N ASN A 673 37.05 22.09 60.21
CA ASN A 673 36.93 22.70 61.52
C ASN A 673 35.99 23.90 61.48
N ALA A 674 35.37 24.22 62.61
CA ALA A 674 34.41 25.33 62.72
C ALA A 674 34.98 26.73 62.40
N LYS A 675 36.31 26.89 62.35
CA LYS A 675 36.99 28.16 62.02
C LYS A 675 37.60 28.16 60.61
N ASP A 676 37.41 27.09 59.85
CA ASP A 676 37.87 27.03 58.47
C ASP A 676 36.95 27.87 57.57
N ALA A 677 37.48 28.38 56.47
CA ALA A 677 36.66 29.03 55.45
C ALA A 677 35.89 27.97 54.64
N VAL A 678 34.59 28.19 54.42
CA VAL A 678 33.74 27.33 53.57
C VAL A 678 33.85 27.74 52.10
N ASN A 679 33.88 26.75 51.20
CA ASN A 679 33.88 27.00 49.76
C ASN A 679 32.47 26.92 49.14
N LYS A 680 32.29 27.47 47.94
CA LYS A 680 31.00 27.48 47.22
C LYS A 680 30.48 26.07 46.89
N GLY A 681 31.34 25.07 46.73
CA GLY A 681 30.96 23.70 46.40
C GLY A 681 30.30 23.01 47.59
N GLN A 682 30.79 23.25 48.80
CA GLN A 682 30.12 22.85 50.03
C GLN A 682 28.72 23.49 50.12
N LEU A 683 28.57 24.76 49.71
CA LEU A 683 27.29 25.45 49.66
C LEU A 683 26.35 24.91 48.55
N ASP A 684 26.83 24.78 47.31
CA ASP A 684 26.08 24.29 46.15
C ASP A 684 25.59 22.84 46.35
N LYS A 685 26.42 21.96 46.93
CA LYS A 685 26.05 20.58 47.21
C LYS A 685 24.85 20.50 48.14
N GLN A 686 24.87 21.25 49.25
CA GLN A 686 23.75 21.32 50.18
C GLN A 686 22.49 21.91 49.52
N ILE A 687 22.64 22.91 48.65
CA ILE A 687 21.52 23.50 47.88
C ILE A 687 20.88 22.46 46.94
N ASN A 688 21.68 21.69 46.21
CA ASN A 688 21.17 20.70 45.27
C ASN A 688 20.51 19.51 45.98
N GLU A 689 21.05 19.05 47.11
CA GLU A 689 20.42 17.99 47.92
C GLU A 689 19.02 18.40 48.42
N VAL A 690 18.86 19.66 48.88
CA VAL A 690 17.55 20.21 49.27
C VAL A 690 16.63 20.40 48.06
N LYS A 691 17.14 20.90 46.93
CA LYS A 691 16.38 21.06 45.68
C LYS A 691 15.85 19.73 45.16
N ASP A 692 16.67 18.68 45.20
CA ASP A 692 16.28 17.34 44.76
C ASP A 692 15.26 16.71 45.70
N GLN A 693 15.37 16.94 47.01
CA GLN A 693 14.38 16.47 47.98
C GLN A 693 13.02 17.16 47.80
N ILE A 694 13.02 18.49 47.65
CA ILE A 694 11.81 19.27 47.34
C ILE A 694 11.21 18.86 45.99
N GLY A 695 12.04 18.68 44.96
CA GLY A 695 11.61 18.19 43.65
C GLY A 695 11.00 16.79 43.71
N LYS A 696 11.57 15.87 44.50
CA LYS A 696 11.02 14.53 44.74
C LYS A 696 9.67 14.58 45.46
N ASP A 697 9.51 15.46 46.45
CA ASP A 697 8.27 15.55 47.22
C ASP A 697 7.15 16.26 46.42
N ILE A 698 7.49 17.28 45.61
CA ILE A 698 6.57 17.88 44.62
C ILE A 698 6.21 16.87 43.52
N GLY A 699 7.17 16.09 43.03
CA GLY A 699 6.93 15.02 42.06
C GLY A 699 5.97 13.97 42.60
N LYS A 700 6.20 13.47 43.83
CA LYS A 700 5.27 12.54 44.50
C LYS A 700 3.87 13.11 44.67
N LEU A 701 3.73 14.39 45.00
CA LEU A 701 2.41 15.04 45.08
C LEU A 701 1.78 15.19 43.70
N SER A 702 2.57 15.53 42.68
CA SER A 702 2.16 15.60 41.28
C SER A 702 1.66 14.26 40.75
N ASP A 703 2.25 13.15 41.18
CA ASP A 703 1.85 11.79 40.77
C ASP A 703 0.50 11.35 41.34
N HIS A 704 0.02 12.00 42.41
CA HIS A 704 -1.23 11.64 43.09
C HIS A 704 -2.33 12.72 43.01
N ALA A 705 -1.98 13.96 42.64
CA ALA A 705 -2.92 15.06 42.51
C ALA A 705 -3.57 15.09 41.12
N VAL A 706 -4.86 15.40 41.06
CA VAL A 706 -5.52 15.76 39.80
C VAL A 706 -5.03 17.15 39.38
N GLN A 707 -4.49 17.26 38.17
CA GLN A 707 -3.89 18.49 37.65
C GLN A 707 -4.66 19.02 36.44
N TYR A 708 -4.65 20.34 36.28
CA TYR A 708 -5.00 20.98 35.02
C TYR A 708 -4.00 20.59 33.94
N ASP A 709 -4.49 20.47 32.70
CA ASP A 709 -3.60 20.22 31.58
C ASP A 709 -2.68 21.40 31.32
N LYS A 710 -1.68 21.16 30.48
CA LYS A 710 -0.82 22.22 29.96
C LYS A 710 -1.20 22.52 28.51
N ASP A 711 -1.18 23.79 28.14
CA ASP A 711 -1.29 24.22 26.75
C ASP A 711 -0.08 23.76 25.92
N LYS A 712 -0.11 24.01 24.60
CA LYS A 712 0.99 23.67 23.68
C LYS A 712 2.31 24.37 23.98
N ASN A 713 2.29 25.41 24.80
CA ASN A 713 3.46 26.18 25.22
C ASN A 713 3.96 25.75 26.62
N GLY A 714 3.33 24.75 27.24
CA GLY A 714 3.68 24.21 28.56
C GLY A 714 3.11 24.99 29.75
N ASN A 715 2.23 25.97 29.53
CA ASN A 715 1.56 26.72 30.61
C ASN A 715 0.31 25.97 31.09
N VAL A 716 -0.03 26.12 32.37
CA VAL A 716 -1.24 25.50 32.95
C VAL A 716 -2.51 26.08 32.28
N ASP A 717 -3.28 25.22 31.63
CA ASP A 717 -4.58 25.51 31.03
C ASP A 717 -5.72 25.10 31.97
N LYS A 718 -6.40 26.08 32.57
CA LYS A 718 -7.52 25.83 33.49
C LYS A 718 -8.83 25.48 32.78
N ASN A 719 -8.80 25.34 31.45
CA ASN A 719 -9.93 24.94 30.63
C ASN A 719 -9.95 23.44 30.31
N SER A 720 -9.05 22.62 30.88
CA SER A 720 -9.14 21.15 30.84
C SER A 720 -8.33 20.49 31.98
N VAL A 721 -8.62 19.23 32.30
CA VAL A 721 -8.03 18.45 33.39
C VAL A 721 -7.96 17.00 32.95
N THR A 722 -6.82 16.48 32.48
CA THR A 722 -6.68 15.06 32.15
C THR A 722 -6.38 14.28 33.42
N LEU A 723 -7.43 13.75 34.05
CA LEU A 723 -7.37 12.64 35.03
C LEU A 723 -6.33 11.55 34.65
N GLY A 724 -5.76 10.84 35.62
CA GLY A 724 -4.56 9.99 35.39
C GLY A 724 -4.82 8.52 35.05
N GLY A 725 -6.08 8.09 34.92
CA GLY A 725 -6.47 6.66 34.91
C GLY A 725 -6.14 5.83 33.67
N GLY A 726 -5.35 6.37 32.73
CA GLY A 726 -5.02 5.73 31.44
C GLY A 726 -6.25 5.39 30.58
N ASP A 727 -6.11 4.40 29.69
CA ASP A 727 -7.14 3.99 28.71
C ASP A 727 -8.48 3.53 29.32
N LYS A 728 -8.48 3.22 30.62
CA LYS A 728 -9.68 2.80 31.36
C LYS A 728 -10.44 3.98 31.97
N GLY A 729 -9.83 5.17 32.09
CA GLY A 729 -10.33 6.39 32.76
C GLY A 729 -10.20 6.40 34.30
N THR A 730 -10.57 7.51 34.99
CA THR A 730 -10.73 7.57 36.48
C THR A 730 -12.19 7.76 36.98
N ASN A 731 -12.72 6.91 37.88
CA ASN A 731 -14.08 7.09 38.44
C ASN A 731 -14.14 8.35 39.33
N LEU A 732 -15.01 9.31 39.03
CA LEU A 732 -15.39 10.38 39.97
C LEU A 732 -16.67 9.98 40.69
N LYS A 733 -16.61 9.83 42.01
CA LYS A 733 -17.76 9.46 42.87
C LYS A 733 -18.19 10.64 43.74
N ASN A 734 -19.40 10.55 44.28
CA ASN A 734 -20.01 11.57 45.15
C ASN A 734 -20.32 12.90 44.43
N VAL A 735 -20.74 12.81 43.17
CA VAL A 735 -21.22 13.96 42.40
C VAL A 735 -22.67 14.27 42.79
N ALA A 736 -22.93 15.48 43.30
CA ALA A 736 -24.29 15.93 43.61
C ALA A 736 -25.15 16.03 42.34
N ASP A 737 -26.48 16.00 42.49
CA ASP A 737 -27.40 16.15 41.35
C ASP A 737 -27.22 17.54 40.71
N GLY A 738 -26.69 17.57 39.49
CA GLY A 738 -26.51 18.81 38.74
C GLY A 738 -27.85 19.40 38.31
N LYS A 739 -27.97 20.72 38.17
CA LYS A 739 -29.22 21.31 37.70
C LYS A 739 -29.53 20.87 36.26
N VAL A 740 -30.67 20.22 36.02
CA VAL A 740 -31.12 19.84 34.66
C VAL A 740 -31.94 20.98 34.06
N ALA A 741 -31.27 21.89 33.38
CA ALA A 741 -31.86 23.01 32.66
C ALA A 741 -31.02 23.33 31.41
N GLU A 742 -31.67 23.92 30.40
CA GLU A 742 -30.98 24.40 29.19
C GLU A 742 -29.83 25.36 29.58
N GLY A 743 -28.62 25.06 29.12
CA GLY A 743 -27.40 25.84 29.40
C GLY A 743 -26.67 25.54 30.72
N SER A 744 -27.16 24.61 31.55
CA SER A 744 -26.49 24.21 32.81
C SER A 744 -25.06 23.70 32.57
N LYS A 745 -24.15 24.03 33.49
CA LYS A 745 -22.73 23.62 33.49
C LYS A 745 -22.39 22.66 34.64
N ASP A 746 -23.40 22.26 35.41
CA ASP A 746 -23.23 21.30 36.49
C ASP A 746 -23.02 19.90 35.91
N ALA A 747 -22.13 19.11 36.53
CA ALA A 747 -22.00 17.71 36.19
C ALA A 747 -23.28 16.94 36.54
N VAL A 748 -23.77 16.11 35.62
CA VAL A 748 -24.89 15.19 35.88
C VAL A 748 -24.35 13.85 36.37
N ASN A 749 -25.04 13.23 37.33
CA ASN A 749 -24.66 11.93 37.88
C ASN A 749 -25.50 10.77 37.30
N GLY A 750 -25.09 9.53 37.58
CA GLY A 750 -25.77 8.33 37.11
C GLY A 750 -27.25 8.21 37.54
N GLY A 751 -27.64 8.76 38.69
CA GLY A 751 -29.05 8.80 39.13
C GLY A 751 -29.93 9.64 38.21
N GLN A 752 -29.43 10.77 37.73
CA GLN A 752 -30.15 11.65 36.80
C GLN A 752 -30.31 11.01 35.41
N LEU A 753 -29.26 10.33 34.91
CA LEU A 753 -29.32 9.59 33.64
C LEU A 753 -30.24 8.37 33.74
N TRP A 754 -30.30 7.70 34.90
CA TRP A 754 -31.17 6.55 35.08
C TRP A 754 -32.66 6.89 35.01
N ASN A 755 -33.06 8.07 35.49
CA ASN A 755 -34.45 8.53 35.33
C ASN A 755 -34.84 8.63 33.85
N VAL A 756 -33.93 9.09 32.99
CA VAL A 756 -34.12 9.11 31.53
C VAL A 756 -34.15 7.69 30.97
N GLN A 757 -33.24 6.81 31.41
CA GLN A 757 -33.22 5.40 30.98
C GLN A 757 -34.54 4.68 31.27
N ASN A 758 -35.15 4.90 32.45
CA ASN A 758 -36.45 4.31 32.78
C ASN A 758 -37.56 4.72 31.81
N GLN A 759 -37.55 5.99 31.38
CA GLN A 759 -38.54 6.48 30.42
C GLN A 759 -38.34 5.83 29.04
N VAL A 760 -37.08 5.60 28.64
CA VAL A 760 -36.72 4.87 27.42
C VAL A 760 -37.14 3.39 27.52
N ASP A 761 -36.91 2.74 28.65
CA ASP A 761 -37.28 1.35 28.88
C ASP A 761 -38.81 1.17 28.88
N LYS A 762 -39.55 2.12 29.45
CA LYS A 762 -41.02 2.16 29.38
C LYS A 762 -41.50 2.22 27.93
N ASN A 763 -40.95 3.14 27.13
CA ASN A 763 -41.27 3.23 25.70
C ASN A 763 -40.92 1.92 24.96
N SER A 764 -39.80 1.28 25.29
CA SER A 764 -39.41 -0.01 24.72
C SER A 764 -40.42 -1.12 25.05
N ASN A 765 -40.93 -1.16 26.28
CA ASN A 765 -41.96 -2.11 26.69
C ASN A 765 -43.33 -1.81 26.03
N ASP A 766 -43.70 -0.55 25.88
CA ASP A 766 -44.92 -0.15 25.17
C ASP A 766 -44.86 -0.62 23.70
N ILE A 767 -43.71 -0.49 23.05
CA ILE A 767 -43.46 -1.01 21.69
C ILE A 767 -43.58 -2.53 21.64
N LYS A 768 -43.00 -3.26 22.60
CA LYS A 768 -43.15 -4.73 22.69
C LYS A 768 -44.60 -5.16 22.88
N ASN A 769 -45.38 -4.44 23.68
CA ASN A 769 -46.80 -4.73 23.89
C ASN A 769 -47.63 -4.51 22.62
N ILE A 770 -47.32 -3.47 21.83
CA ILE A 770 -47.91 -3.25 20.51
C ILE A 770 -47.56 -4.42 19.58
N GLN A 771 -46.31 -4.89 19.59
CA GLN A 771 -45.89 -6.06 18.82
C GLN A 771 -46.66 -7.33 19.24
N ASN A 772 -46.80 -7.59 20.54
CA ASN A 772 -47.58 -8.74 21.05
C ASN A 772 -49.06 -8.66 20.66
N ASN A 773 -49.66 -7.47 20.63
CA ASN A 773 -51.04 -7.28 20.18
C ASN A 773 -51.17 -7.58 18.68
N ILE A 774 -50.21 -7.15 17.86
CA ILE A 774 -50.14 -7.50 16.44
C ILE A 774 -50.01 -9.02 16.27
N ASP A 775 -49.11 -9.66 17.00
CA ASP A 775 -48.91 -11.11 16.95
C ASP A 775 -50.19 -11.87 17.39
N ASN A 776 -50.91 -11.40 18.40
CA ASN A 776 -52.17 -12.00 18.83
C ASN A 776 -53.27 -11.86 17.77
N ILE A 777 -53.32 -10.76 17.02
CA ILE A 777 -54.25 -10.58 15.89
C ILE A 777 -53.85 -11.51 14.73
N SER A 778 -52.56 -11.54 14.35
CA SER A 778 -52.04 -12.41 13.29
C SER A 778 -52.24 -13.90 13.59
N ASN A 779 -52.19 -14.30 14.85
CA ASN A 779 -52.41 -15.68 15.30
C ASN A 779 -53.89 -15.99 15.63
N GLY A 780 -54.83 -15.09 15.34
CA GLY A 780 -56.27 -15.31 15.55
C GLY A 780 -56.70 -15.44 17.01
N LYS A 781 -55.90 -14.94 17.96
CA LYS A 781 -56.22 -14.91 19.40
C LYS A 781 -56.84 -13.59 19.86
N ALA A 782 -56.84 -12.56 19.01
CA ALA A 782 -57.47 -11.26 19.22
C ALA A 782 -58.10 -10.75 17.92
N GLY A 783 -59.14 -9.89 18.01
CA GLY A 783 -59.91 -9.40 16.86
C GLY A 783 -61.35 -9.93 16.82
N LEU A 784 -62.10 -9.68 15.73
CA LEU A 784 -63.52 -10.08 15.64
C LEU A 784 -63.71 -11.58 15.38
N VAL A 785 -62.75 -12.25 14.75
CA VAL A 785 -62.76 -13.70 14.52
C VAL A 785 -61.63 -14.31 15.35
N GLN A 786 -61.96 -15.21 16.27
CA GLN A 786 -60.99 -15.73 17.22
C GLN A 786 -61.05 -17.24 17.37
N GLN A 787 -59.87 -17.85 17.55
CA GLN A 787 -59.67 -19.23 18.00
C GLN A 787 -58.67 -19.26 19.16
N GLN A 788 -59.18 -19.17 20.39
CA GLN A 788 -58.35 -18.98 21.60
C GLN A 788 -57.44 -20.19 21.92
N LYS A 789 -57.85 -21.39 21.52
CA LYS A 789 -57.10 -22.63 21.74
C LYS A 789 -56.99 -23.40 20.42
N PRO A 790 -55.84 -24.03 20.11
CA PRO A 790 -55.75 -24.93 18.98
C PRO A 790 -56.88 -25.97 19.04
N ASN A 791 -57.60 -26.17 17.93
CA ASN A 791 -58.78 -27.06 17.83
C ASN A 791 -60.01 -26.63 18.66
N GLY A 792 -60.03 -25.42 19.23
CA GLY A 792 -61.20 -24.84 19.88
C GLY A 792 -62.20 -24.24 18.89
N GLU A 793 -63.37 -23.85 19.39
CA GLU A 793 -64.42 -23.16 18.61
C GLU A 793 -63.87 -21.88 17.98
N ILE A 794 -64.17 -21.68 16.69
CA ILE A 794 -63.95 -20.40 16.02
C ILE A 794 -65.17 -19.54 16.31
N THR A 795 -64.95 -18.41 16.96
CA THR A 795 -66.00 -17.48 17.32
C THR A 795 -65.93 -16.24 16.42
N VAL A 796 -67.10 -15.72 16.02
CA VAL A 796 -67.22 -14.53 15.17
C VAL A 796 -68.05 -13.51 15.93
N GLY A 797 -67.44 -12.38 16.31
CA GLY A 797 -68.11 -11.28 17.00
C GLY A 797 -68.63 -11.61 18.40
N LYS A 798 -68.10 -12.63 19.10
CA LYS A 798 -68.66 -13.11 20.40
C LYS A 798 -68.78 -12.04 21.49
N ASP A 799 -67.86 -11.06 21.49
CA ASP A 799 -67.80 -9.99 22.49
C ASP A 799 -68.47 -8.69 21.98
N THR A 800 -69.19 -8.78 20.85
CA THR A 800 -69.87 -7.65 20.19
C THR A 800 -71.33 -8.00 19.90
N GLY A 801 -72.20 -6.98 19.79
CA GLY A 801 -73.59 -7.17 19.36
C GLY A 801 -73.76 -7.38 17.85
N GLY A 802 -75.01 -7.40 17.37
CA GLY A 802 -75.35 -7.57 15.95
C GLY A 802 -75.99 -8.93 15.68
N THR A 803 -77.00 -8.95 14.81
CA THR A 803 -77.80 -10.16 14.50
C THR A 803 -77.57 -10.67 13.07
N SER A 804 -76.54 -10.17 12.38
CA SER A 804 -76.25 -10.52 10.99
C SER A 804 -74.76 -10.75 10.78
N VAL A 805 -74.45 -11.85 10.09
CA VAL A 805 -73.13 -12.12 9.51
C VAL A 805 -73.32 -12.14 8.00
N ASN A 806 -72.77 -11.14 7.30
CA ASN A 806 -72.85 -11.04 5.85
C ASN A 806 -71.58 -11.59 5.20
N MET A 807 -71.72 -12.66 4.40
CA MET A 807 -70.61 -13.32 3.71
C MET A 807 -70.44 -12.87 2.25
N ALA A 808 -71.18 -11.86 1.78
CA ALA A 808 -71.08 -11.33 0.41
C ALA A 808 -69.72 -10.66 0.13
N GLY A 809 -69.26 -10.75 -1.12
CA GLY A 809 -68.04 -10.14 -1.62
C GLY A 809 -68.29 -9.08 -2.69
N LYS A 810 -67.22 -8.58 -3.32
CA LYS A 810 -67.34 -7.71 -4.51
C LYS A 810 -68.09 -8.40 -5.66
N ASP A 811 -68.06 -9.73 -5.70
CA ASP A 811 -68.69 -10.56 -6.73
C ASP A 811 -70.08 -11.10 -6.33
N GLY A 812 -70.69 -10.59 -5.25
CA GLY A 812 -72.01 -11.00 -4.75
C GLY A 812 -71.98 -12.04 -3.63
N ASP A 813 -73.10 -12.77 -3.45
CA ASP A 813 -73.29 -13.78 -2.41
C ASP A 813 -72.32 -14.96 -2.54
N ARG A 814 -71.88 -15.52 -1.41
CA ARG A 814 -70.91 -16.63 -1.39
C ARG A 814 -71.54 -17.94 -0.91
N VAL A 815 -71.14 -19.03 -1.55
CA VAL A 815 -71.41 -20.39 -1.06
C VAL A 815 -70.58 -20.64 0.21
N VAL A 816 -71.25 -21.03 1.29
CA VAL A 816 -70.60 -21.47 2.53
C VAL A 816 -70.46 -23.00 2.48
N GLN A 817 -69.24 -23.46 2.21
CA GLN A 817 -68.89 -24.89 2.12
C GLN A 817 -68.15 -25.38 3.37
N GLY A 818 -68.14 -26.69 3.60
CA GLY A 818 -67.54 -27.29 4.80
C GLY A 818 -68.43 -27.27 6.05
N VAL A 819 -69.74 -27.03 5.87
CA VAL A 819 -70.73 -27.06 6.96
C VAL A 819 -71.07 -28.51 7.32
N LYS A 820 -70.70 -28.92 8.53
CA LYS A 820 -71.08 -30.23 9.11
C LYS A 820 -72.59 -30.29 9.34
N ASP A 821 -73.18 -31.49 9.31
CA ASP A 821 -74.60 -31.72 9.59
C ASP A 821 -75.02 -31.05 10.91
N GLY A 822 -75.96 -30.11 10.82
CA GLY A 822 -76.52 -29.42 11.98
C GLY A 822 -77.58 -30.27 12.69
N GLU A 823 -77.75 -30.12 13.99
CA GLU A 823 -78.78 -30.87 14.71
C GLU A 823 -80.19 -30.42 14.27
N ILE A 824 -81.04 -31.36 13.84
CA ILE A 824 -82.42 -31.07 13.42
C ILE A 824 -83.36 -31.31 14.62
N LYS A 825 -83.62 -30.25 15.39
CA LYS A 825 -84.61 -30.22 16.48
C LYS A 825 -85.23 -28.83 16.62
N ALA A 826 -86.37 -28.73 17.29
CA ALA A 826 -86.98 -27.44 17.62
C ALA A 826 -86.02 -26.58 18.46
N GLY A 827 -85.81 -25.33 18.06
CA GLY A 827 -84.89 -24.40 18.73
C GLY A 827 -83.40 -24.59 18.40
N SER A 828 -83.03 -25.44 17.44
CA SER A 828 -81.64 -25.56 16.98
C SER A 828 -81.20 -24.30 16.22
N ASN A 829 -80.01 -23.80 16.56
CA ASN A 829 -79.36 -22.65 15.91
C ASN A 829 -78.21 -23.08 14.98
N GLN A 830 -78.14 -24.35 14.63
CA GLN A 830 -77.11 -24.89 13.75
C GLN A 830 -77.54 -24.75 12.29
N ALA A 831 -76.61 -24.37 11.42
CA ALA A 831 -76.87 -24.31 9.98
C ALA A 831 -77.14 -25.72 9.45
N VAL A 832 -78.17 -25.87 8.61
CA VAL A 832 -78.43 -27.11 7.88
C VAL A 832 -77.60 -27.12 6.59
N ASN A 833 -77.07 -28.27 6.22
CA ASN A 833 -76.38 -28.44 4.95
C ASN A 833 -77.26 -29.13 3.90
N GLY A 834 -76.78 -29.17 2.65
CA GLY A 834 -77.52 -29.78 1.53
C GLY A 834 -77.79 -31.27 1.70
N GLY A 835 -76.91 -32.04 2.37
CA GLY A 835 -77.10 -33.47 2.60
C GLY A 835 -78.28 -33.76 3.52
N GLN A 836 -78.49 -32.93 4.52
CA GLN A 836 -79.61 -33.05 5.45
C GLN A 836 -80.96 -32.75 4.80
N ILE A 837 -81.04 -31.69 4.01
CA ILE A 837 -82.22 -31.36 3.23
C ILE A 837 -82.52 -32.49 2.23
N HIS A 838 -81.49 -33.02 1.57
CA HIS A 838 -81.63 -34.15 0.66
C HIS A 838 -82.18 -35.41 1.36
N ASN A 839 -81.73 -35.71 2.58
CA ASN A 839 -82.26 -36.83 3.37
C ASN A 839 -83.73 -36.63 3.76
N ILE A 840 -84.13 -35.42 4.16
CA ILE A 840 -85.55 -35.09 4.43
C ILE A 840 -86.38 -35.29 3.16
N SER A 841 -85.91 -34.73 2.03
CA SER A 841 -86.62 -34.88 0.75
C SER A 841 -86.74 -36.34 0.31
N ASN A 842 -85.72 -37.16 0.56
CA ASN A 842 -85.77 -38.61 0.32
C ASN A 842 -86.75 -39.34 1.26
N SER A 843 -86.81 -38.97 2.55
CA SER A 843 -87.80 -39.54 3.47
C SER A 843 -89.24 -39.20 3.05
N ILE A 844 -89.50 -37.98 2.58
CA ILE A 844 -90.80 -37.59 2.04
C ILE A 844 -91.13 -38.41 0.79
N LYS A 845 -90.18 -38.53 -0.15
CA LYS A 845 -90.31 -39.40 -1.32
C LYS A 845 -90.69 -40.83 -0.93
N ASN A 846 -89.99 -41.43 0.04
CA ASN A 846 -90.25 -42.80 0.48
C ASN A 846 -91.60 -42.94 1.20
N SER A 847 -92.03 -41.93 1.96
CA SER A 847 -93.30 -41.93 2.69
C SER A 847 -94.51 -41.84 1.75
N ILE A 848 -94.39 -41.11 0.64
CA ILE A 848 -95.43 -41.03 -0.39
C ILE A 848 -95.42 -42.31 -1.25
N GLY A 849 -94.25 -42.89 -1.49
CA GLY A 849 -94.09 -44.09 -2.33
C GLY A 849 -94.36 -43.82 -3.82
N GLY A 850 -94.63 -44.88 -4.59
CA GLY A 850 -94.87 -44.79 -6.04
C GLY A 850 -93.66 -44.27 -6.83
N ASN A 851 -93.89 -43.64 -7.99
CA ASN A 851 -92.84 -43.08 -8.86
C ASN A 851 -92.41 -41.66 -8.41
N THR A 852 -92.21 -41.45 -7.11
CA THR A 852 -91.83 -40.13 -6.55
C THR A 852 -90.33 -39.87 -6.69
N THR A 853 -89.93 -38.65 -7.08
CA THR A 853 -88.53 -38.24 -7.29
C THR A 853 -88.19 -36.95 -6.54
N VAL A 854 -86.93 -36.85 -6.09
CA VAL A 854 -86.32 -35.61 -5.56
C VAL A 854 -85.45 -35.03 -6.68
N ASN A 855 -85.70 -33.78 -7.06
CA ASN A 855 -84.95 -33.10 -8.12
C ASN A 855 -83.64 -32.48 -7.58
N SER A 856 -82.73 -32.10 -8.48
CA SER A 856 -81.41 -31.56 -8.11
C SER A 856 -81.46 -30.22 -7.34
N ASP A 857 -82.58 -29.50 -7.42
CA ASP A 857 -82.85 -28.28 -6.66
C ASP A 857 -83.51 -28.56 -5.28
N GLY A 858 -83.74 -29.83 -4.94
CA GLY A 858 -84.37 -30.26 -3.70
C GLY A 858 -85.90 -30.38 -3.75
N SER A 859 -86.56 -30.00 -4.85
CA SER A 859 -88.03 -30.13 -5.02
C SER A 859 -88.48 -31.59 -5.18
N ILE A 860 -89.75 -31.90 -4.83
CA ILE A 860 -90.30 -33.26 -4.88
C ILE A 860 -91.42 -33.33 -5.92
N THR A 861 -91.38 -34.35 -6.78
CA THR A 861 -92.41 -34.61 -7.78
C THR A 861 -92.93 -36.04 -7.65
N THR A 862 -94.24 -36.21 -7.55
CA THR A 862 -94.94 -37.48 -7.32
C THR A 862 -95.74 -37.86 -8.57
N LYS A 863 -95.76 -39.15 -8.95
CA LYS A 863 -96.60 -39.65 -10.06
C LYS A 863 -97.24 -41.00 -9.76
N ASN A 864 -98.53 -41.13 -10.08
CA ASN A 864 -99.31 -42.39 -10.02
C ASN A 864 -99.22 -43.15 -8.67
N ILE A 865 -99.76 -42.57 -7.61
CA ILE A 865 -99.73 -43.16 -6.27
C ILE A 865 -100.67 -44.37 -6.19
N GLY A 866 -100.14 -45.52 -5.75
CA GLY A 866 -100.91 -46.74 -5.49
C GLY A 866 -101.58 -47.39 -6.70
N GLY A 867 -101.17 -47.03 -7.93
CA GLY A 867 -101.79 -47.53 -9.17
C GLY A 867 -103.13 -46.89 -9.54
N THR A 868 -103.49 -45.78 -8.89
CA THR A 868 -104.77 -45.06 -9.07
C THR A 868 -104.77 -44.06 -10.24
N GLY A 869 -103.61 -43.78 -10.84
CA GLY A 869 -103.44 -42.75 -11.87
C GLY A 869 -103.39 -41.31 -11.36
N LYS A 870 -103.29 -41.08 -10.03
CA LYS A 870 -103.29 -39.75 -9.40
C LYS A 870 -101.92 -39.39 -8.82
N ASP A 871 -101.55 -38.11 -8.92
CA ASP A 871 -100.22 -37.60 -8.54
C ASP A 871 -100.16 -37.04 -7.12
N ASN A 872 -101.29 -36.98 -6.40
CA ASN A 872 -101.35 -36.61 -4.99
C ASN A 872 -102.19 -37.62 -4.18
N ILE A 873 -101.92 -37.70 -2.87
CA ILE A 873 -102.50 -38.71 -1.97
C ILE A 873 -104.02 -38.54 -1.86
N ASN A 874 -104.51 -37.31 -1.74
CA ASN A 874 -105.93 -37.01 -1.53
C ASN A 874 -106.79 -37.58 -2.68
N ASP A 875 -106.37 -37.37 -3.92
CA ASP A 875 -107.11 -37.81 -5.10
C ASP A 875 -107.03 -39.33 -5.30
N ALA A 876 -105.90 -39.95 -4.93
CA ALA A 876 -105.72 -41.41 -4.96
C ALA A 876 -106.70 -42.10 -3.99
N ILE A 877 -106.81 -41.59 -2.75
CA ILE A 877 -107.76 -42.09 -1.75
C ILE A 877 -109.21 -41.88 -2.22
N GLY A 878 -109.52 -40.71 -2.79
CA GLY A 878 -110.84 -40.42 -3.35
C GLY A 878 -111.26 -41.46 -4.40
N THR A 879 -110.33 -41.89 -5.25
CA THR A 879 -110.57 -42.90 -6.28
C THR A 879 -110.88 -44.28 -5.68
N LEU A 880 -110.11 -44.73 -4.68
CA LEU A 880 -110.37 -45.99 -3.97
C LEU A 880 -111.72 -45.99 -3.24
N ASN A 881 -112.10 -44.87 -2.63
CA ASN A 881 -113.38 -44.74 -1.94
C ASN A 881 -114.57 -44.91 -2.89
N GLN A 882 -114.48 -44.34 -4.10
CA GLN A 882 -115.49 -44.53 -5.15
C GLN A 882 -115.63 -46.01 -5.54
N SER A 883 -114.51 -46.70 -5.79
CA SER A 883 -114.52 -48.14 -6.10
C SER A 883 -115.14 -48.99 -4.99
N ASN A 884 -114.98 -48.60 -3.72
CA ASN A 884 -115.53 -49.34 -2.59
C ASN A 884 -117.06 -49.16 -2.45
N GLN A 885 -117.59 -47.98 -2.75
CA GLN A 885 -119.05 -47.75 -2.81
C GLN A 885 -119.71 -48.59 -3.90
N GLU A 886 -119.07 -48.70 -5.07
CA GLU A 886 -119.57 -49.53 -6.18
C GLU A 886 -119.63 -51.03 -5.82
N LEU A 887 -118.67 -51.52 -5.03
CA LEU A 887 -118.69 -52.90 -4.52
C LEU A 887 -119.87 -53.13 -3.55
N GLY A 888 -120.15 -52.17 -2.66
CA GLY A 888 -121.28 -52.24 -1.72
C GLY A 888 -122.65 -52.35 -2.42
N ASN A 889 -122.84 -51.61 -3.51
CA ASN A 889 -124.06 -51.68 -4.32
C ASN A 889 -124.26 -53.07 -4.96
N LYS A 890 -123.18 -53.71 -5.43
CA LYS A 890 -123.26 -55.06 -6.01
C LYS A 890 -123.68 -56.12 -4.99
N ILE A 891 -123.22 -56.01 -3.74
CA ILE A 891 -123.57 -56.94 -2.65
C ILE A 891 -125.05 -56.81 -2.29
N THR A 892 -125.58 -55.59 -2.25
CA THR A 892 -127.01 -55.33 -1.94
C THR A 892 -127.93 -55.97 -2.98
N ASN A 893 -127.65 -55.80 -4.27
CA ASN A 893 -128.44 -56.40 -5.36
C ASN A 893 -128.49 -57.95 -5.31
N LEU A 894 -127.44 -58.61 -4.82
CA LEU A 894 -127.43 -60.07 -4.67
C LEU A 894 -128.40 -60.55 -3.57
N GLY A 895 -128.60 -59.75 -2.52
CA GLY A 895 -129.52 -60.06 -1.42
C GLY A 895 -130.98 -60.12 -1.88
N ASP A 896 -131.40 -59.15 -2.69
CA ASP A 896 -132.78 -59.05 -3.19
C ASP A 896 -133.15 -60.23 -4.11
N GLN A 897 -132.21 -60.68 -4.95
CA GLN A 897 -132.43 -61.82 -5.86
C GLN A 897 -132.64 -63.14 -5.10
N LEU A 898 -132.00 -63.33 -3.95
CA LEU A 898 -132.10 -64.57 -3.18
C LEU A 898 -133.45 -64.69 -2.44
N GLN A 899 -134.03 -63.56 -2.04
CA GLN A 899 -135.29 -63.49 -1.29
C GLN A 899 -136.51 -63.87 -2.17
N GLN A 900 -136.46 -63.51 -3.46
CA GLN A 900 -137.51 -63.81 -4.44
C GLN A 900 -137.68 -65.33 -4.70
N VAL A 901 -136.57 -66.07 -4.75
CA VAL A 901 -136.56 -67.52 -5.03
C VAL A 901 -137.20 -68.34 -3.89
N PHE A 902 -137.06 -67.88 -2.64
CA PHE A 902 -137.67 -68.51 -1.47
C PHE A 902 -139.21 -68.40 -1.48
N TYR A 903 -139.74 -67.28 -1.97
CA TYR A 903 -141.18 -67.03 -2.04
C TYR A 903 -141.89 -67.94 -3.06
N ASP A 904 -141.29 -68.14 -4.25
CA ASP A 904 -141.88 -68.97 -5.31
C ASP A 904 -141.92 -70.47 -4.94
N THR A 905 -140.97 -70.92 -4.12
CA THR A 905 -140.88 -72.32 -3.69
C THR A 905 -142.00 -72.70 -2.72
N ASN A 906 -142.37 -71.80 -1.79
CA ASN A 906 -143.42 -72.07 -0.79
C ASN A 906 -144.81 -72.22 -1.43
N LYS A 907 -145.12 -71.40 -2.44
CA LYS A 907 -146.45 -71.41 -3.09
C LYS A 907 -146.75 -72.71 -3.82
N ARG A 908 -145.72 -73.39 -4.36
CA ARG A 908 -145.87 -74.69 -5.03
C ARG A 908 -146.19 -75.84 -4.07
N ILE A 909 -145.81 -75.74 -2.80
CA ILE A 909 -146.03 -76.78 -1.81
C ILE A 909 -147.52 -76.82 -1.38
N ASP A 910 -148.14 -75.66 -1.16
CA ASP A 910 -149.55 -75.54 -0.75
C ASP A 910 -150.55 -76.09 -1.80
N ASP A 911 -150.26 -75.91 -3.09
CA ASP A 911 -151.13 -76.39 -4.18
C ASP A 911 -151.14 -77.92 -4.32
N VAL A 912 -150.06 -78.60 -3.95
CA VAL A 912 -149.96 -80.06 -3.99
C VAL A 912 -150.77 -80.70 -2.87
N GLU A 913 -150.74 -80.11 -1.66
CA GLU A 913 -151.48 -80.60 -0.50
C GLU A 913 -153.00 -80.62 -0.76
N LYS A 914 -153.54 -79.54 -1.33
CA LYS A 914 -154.97 -79.45 -1.67
C LYS A 914 -155.44 -80.51 -2.68
N LYS A 915 -154.65 -80.77 -3.73
CA LYS A 915 -155.02 -81.76 -4.77
C LYS A 915 -155.02 -83.20 -4.22
N ALA A 916 -154.12 -83.52 -3.30
CA ALA A 916 -154.06 -84.84 -2.68
C ALA A 916 -155.28 -85.13 -1.79
N ASN A 917 -155.69 -84.16 -0.97
CA ASN A 917 -156.84 -84.32 -0.06
C ASN A 917 -158.17 -84.55 -0.80
N ALA A 918 -158.36 -83.88 -1.94
CA ALA A 918 -159.59 -83.99 -2.74
C ALA A 918 -159.75 -85.36 -3.42
N GLY A 919 -158.65 -85.99 -3.86
CA GLY A 919 -158.67 -87.34 -4.45
C GLY A 919 -159.10 -88.43 -3.48
N ILE A 920 -158.74 -88.29 -2.18
CA ILE A 920 -159.13 -89.24 -1.13
C ILE A 920 -160.63 -89.13 -0.83
N ALA A 921 -161.17 -87.91 -0.79
CA ALA A 921 -162.60 -87.67 -0.60
C ALA A 921 -163.44 -88.35 -1.71
N ALA A 922 -163.00 -88.26 -2.97
CA ALA A 922 -163.68 -88.89 -4.10
C ALA A 922 -163.77 -90.42 -3.99
N ALA A 923 -162.71 -91.08 -3.52
CA ALA A 923 -162.69 -92.53 -3.36
C ALA A 923 -163.65 -93.02 -2.26
N MET A 924 -163.80 -92.25 -1.18
CA MET A 924 -164.70 -92.58 -0.06
C MET A 924 -166.19 -92.52 -0.42
N ALA A 925 -166.59 -91.74 -1.44
CA ALA A 925 -167.99 -91.53 -1.80
C ALA A 925 -168.61 -92.68 -2.64
N LEU A 926 -167.82 -93.66 -3.10
CA LEU A 926 -168.26 -94.77 -3.96
C LEU A 926 -168.74 -96.00 -3.14
N GLU A 927 -170.03 -96.06 -2.81
CA GLU A 927 -170.65 -97.18 -2.05
C GLU A 927 -171.15 -98.33 -2.97
N ASN A 928 -171.37 -99.54 -2.43
CA ASN A 928 -171.84 -100.70 -3.20
C ASN A 928 -173.38 -100.82 -3.23
N ALA A 929 -173.97 -101.01 -4.42
CA ALA A 929 -175.41 -101.20 -4.60
C ALA A 929 -175.90 -102.65 -4.26
N PRO A 930 -177.15 -102.83 -3.74
CA PRO A 930 -177.68 -104.12 -3.27
C PRO A 930 -177.72 -105.25 -4.32
N PHE A 931 -177.58 -106.52 -3.91
CA PHE A 931 -177.70 -107.67 -4.84
C PHE A 931 -179.13 -108.22 -4.87
N VAL A 932 -179.82 -108.13 -6.01
CA VAL A 932 -181.20 -108.65 -6.19
C VAL A 932 -181.34 -109.33 -7.55
N ALA A 933 -181.69 -110.61 -7.58
CA ALA A 933 -181.79 -111.42 -8.80
C ALA A 933 -182.82 -110.85 -9.80
N GLY A 934 -182.44 -110.79 -11.08
CA GLY A 934 -183.25 -110.24 -12.17
C GLY A 934 -183.37 -108.71 -12.23
N LYS A 935 -182.98 -107.96 -11.19
CA LYS A 935 -183.27 -106.51 -11.07
C LYS A 935 -182.01 -105.62 -11.26
N TYR A 936 -182.26 -104.34 -11.58
CA TYR A 936 -181.27 -103.25 -11.46
C TYR A 936 -181.40 -102.61 -10.08
N THR A 937 -180.27 -102.20 -9.50
CA THR A 937 -180.17 -101.61 -8.14
C THR A 937 -179.17 -100.45 -8.17
N TYR A 938 -179.33 -99.46 -7.28
CA TYR A 938 -178.44 -98.29 -7.20
C TYR A 938 -178.14 -97.90 -5.74
N ALA A 939 -177.03 -97.18 -5.54
CA ALA A 939 -176.60 -96.56 -4.27
C ALA A 939 -175.93 -95.21 -4.53
N VAL A 940 -176.06 -94.26 -3.60
CA VAL A 940 -175.46 -92.92 -3.68
C VAL A 940 -174.78 -92.63 -2.34
N GLY A 941 -173.51 -92.24 -2.38
CA GLY A 941 -172.71 -91.89 -1.20
C GLY A 941 -172.16 -90.47 -1.30
N ALA A 942 -171.91 -89.85 -0.15
CA ALA A 942 -171.20 -88.58 -0.02
C ALA A 942 -170.08 -88.70 1.02
N ALA A 943 -168.97 -88.03 0.80
CA ALA A 943 -167.78 -88.08 1.65
C ALA A 943 -167.10 -86.72 1.80
N TYR A 944 -166.38 -86.53 2.91
CA TYR A 944 -165.57 -85.35 3.21
C TYR A 944 -164.22 -85.77 3.77
N HIS A 945 -163.13 -85.22 3.26
CA HIS A 945 -161.78 -85.49 3.76
C HIS A 945 -160.84 -84.30 3.51
N GLY A 946 -160.15 -83.83 4.55
CA GLY A 946 -159.08 -82.83 4.44
C GLY A 946 -159.50 -81.48 3.84
N GLY A 947 -160.71 -80.98 4.13
CA GLY A 947 -161.23 -79.71 3.59
C GLY A 947 -162.08 -79.87 2.33
N GLU A 948 -162.05 -81.03 1.69
CA GLU A 948 -162.64 -81.26 0.38
C GLU A 948 -163.83 -82.22 0.47
N ASN A 949 -164.87 -81.98 -0.33
CA ASN A 949 -166.13 -82.72 -0.33
C ASN A 949 -166.25 -83.54 -1.62
N ALA A 950 -166.89 -84.71 -1.59
CA ALA A 950 -167.15 -85.52 -2.78
C ALA A 950 -168.48 -86.28 -2.73
N VAL A 951 -169.04 -86.57 -3.92
CA VAL A 951 -170.29 -87.33 -4.09
C VAL A 951 -170.07 -88.42 -5.12
N GLY A 952 -170.58 -89.63 -4.85
CA GLY A 952 -170.46 -90.80 -5.70
C GLY A 952 -171.79 -91.53 -5.92
N VAL A 953 -171.98 -92.07 -7.11
CA VAL A 953 -173.17 -92.84 -7.49
C VAL A 953 -172.75 -94.18 -8.07
N THR A 954 -173.40 -95.26 -7.64
CA THR A 954 -173.12 -96.62 -8.05
C THR A 954 -174.39 -97.33 -8.53
N LEU A 955 -174.30 -98.06 -9.63
CA LEU A 955 -175.36 -98.86 -10.25
C LEU A 955 -174.92 -100.32 -10.38
N ARG A 956 -175.85 -101.26 -10.17
CA ARG A 956 -175.61 -102.70 -10.30
C ARG A 956 -176.74 -103.42 -11.04
N LYS A 957 -176.38 -104.35 -11.93
CA LYS A 957 -177.30 -105.30 -12.59
C LYS A 957 -176.92 -106.73 -12.24
N THR A 958 -177.91 -107.50 -11.80
CA THR A 958 -177.77 -108.93 -11.45
C THR A 958 -178.49 -109.82 -12.47
N SER A 959 -177.93 -110.99 -12.77
CA SER A 959 -178.47 -111.98 -13.70
C SER A 959 -179.76 -112.62 -13.20
N ASP A 960 -180.57 -113.12 -14.12
CA ASP A 960 -181.92 -113.60 -13.81
C ASP A 960 -181.91 -114.92 -13.00
N ASN A 961 -180.88 -115.74 -13.16
CA ASN A 961 -180.62 -116.92 -12.32
C ASN A 961 -179.83 -116.60 -11.03
N GLY A 962 -179.55 -115.31 -10.76
CA GLY A 962 -178.86 -114.84 -9.55
C GLY A 962 -177.38 -115.19 -9.44
N ARG A 963 -176.72 -115.66 -10.50
CA ARG A 963 -175.35 -116.18 -10.44
C ARG A 963 -174.24 -115.17 -10.78
N TRP A 964 -174.54 -114.02 -11.37
CA TRP A 964 -173.55 -112.96 -11.63
C TRP A 964 -174.15 -111.55 -11.56
N SER A 965 -173.33 -110.55 -11.25
CA SER A 965 -173.69 -109.12 -11.29
C SER A 965 -172.55 -108.21 -11.74
N ILE A 966 -172.88 -107.12 -12.43
CA ILE A 966 -171.96 -106.05 -12.84
C ILE A 966 -172.30 -104.78 -12.07
N THR A 967 -171.28 -104.08 -11.57
CA THR A 967 -171.39 -102.84 -10.78
C THR A 967 -170.51 -101.75 -11.37
N GLY A 968 -171.01 -100.53 -11.50
CA GLY A 968 -170.24 -99.36 -11.96
C GLY A 968 -170.60 -98.12 -11.16
N GLY A 969 -169.62 -97.29 -10.82
CA GLY A 969 -169.84 -96.05 -10.10
C GLY A 969 -168.86 -94.93 -10.47
N VAL A 970 -169.29 -93.69 -10.27
CA VAL A 970 -168.54 -92.45 -10.57
C VAL A 970 -168.60 -91.53 -9.37
N ALA A 971 -167.51 -90.82 -9.07
CA ALA A 971 -167.45 -89.83 -8.00
C ALA A 971 -166.66 -88.58 -8.40
N ALA A 972 -167.08 -87.43 -7.89
CA ALA A 972 -166.43 -86.13 -8.12
C ALA A 972 -166.25 -85.38 -6.80
N ALA A 973 -165.13 -84.67 -6.65
CA ALA A 973 -164.77 -83.87 -5.47
C ALA A 973 -164.69 -82.36 -5.77
N SER A 974 -164.60 -81.52 -4.73
CA SER A 974 -164.54 -80.05 -4.84
C SER A 974 -163.27 -79.50 -5.52
N GLN A 975 -162.20 -80.29 -5.56
CA GLN A 975 -160.98 -80.06 -6.34
C GLN A 975 -160.48 -81.38 -6.93
N GLY A 976 -159.71 -81.34 -8.02
CA GLY A 976 -159.22 -82.55 -8.71
C GLY A 976 -160.19 -83.14 -9.73
N GLU A 977 -159.74 -84.19 -10.42
CA GLU A 977 -160.48 -84.79 -11.55
C GLU A 977 -161.48 -85.88 -11.10
N PRO A 978 -162.57 -86.11 -11.86
CA PRO A 978 -163.55 -87.14 -11.52
C PRO A 978 -162.95 -88.55 -11.50
N SER A 979 -163.37 -89.36 -10.53
CA SER A 979 -162.95 -90.75 -10.35
C SER A 979 -164.03 -91.73 -10.85
N VAL A 980 -163.63 -92.83 -11.50
CA VAL A 980 -164.54 -93.84 -12.05
C VAL A 980 -164.14 -95.25 -11.60
N ARG A 981 -165.13 -96.09 -11.25
CA ARG A 981 -164.94 -97.48 -10.81
C ARG A 981 -165.91 -98.42 -11.53
N ILE A 982 -165.43 -99.59 -11.97
CA ILE A 982 -166.25 -100.70 -12.51
C ILE A 982 -165.79 -102.03 -11.89
N GLY A 983 -166.72 -102.93 -11.56
CA GLY A 983 -166.44 -104.24 -10.99
C GLY A 983 -167.49 -105.30 -11.33
N ILE A 984 -167.07 -106.55 -11.45
CA ILE A 984 -167.92 -107.72 -11.77
C ILE A 984 -167.79 -108.75 -10.64
N SER A 985 -168.88 -109.43 -10.26
CA SER A 985 -168.89 -110.43 -9.19
C SER A 985 -169.87 -111.57 -9.48
N GLY A 986 -169.49 -112.83 -9.19
CA GLY A 986 -170.32 -114.03 -9.39
C GLY A 986 -169.83 -115.22 -8.56
N VAL A 987 -170.63 -116.30 -8.48
CA VAL A 987 -170.32 -117.52 -7.68
C VAL A 987 -170.30 -118.77 -8.58
N ILE A 988 -169.29 -119.63 -8.40
CA ILE A 988 -169.03 -120.86 -9.16
C ILE A 988 -169.31 -122.07 -8.23
N ASN A 989 -170.13 -123.02 -8.73
CA ASN A 989 -170.69 -124.26 -8.13
C ASN A 989 -170.68 -124.47 -6.62
#